data_AF-A0A7C6DZV4-F1
#
_entry.id   AF-A0A7C6DZV4-F1
#
_cell.length_a   1.000
_cell.length_b   1.000
_cell.length_c   1.000
_cell.angle_alpha   90.00
_cell.angle_beta   90.00
_cell.angle_gamma   90.00
#
_symmetry.space_group_name_H-M   'P 1'
#
loop_
_entity.id
_entity.type
_entity.pdbx_description
1 polymer ?
#
loop_
_entity_poly.entity_id
_entity_poly.type
_entity_poly.pdbx_seq_one_letter_code
_entity_poly.pdbx_strand_id
1 'polypeptide(L)'
;MQFSRTLNRYILKTVLPYLAFAWLLLSVILFVQQAWRFADIFFSIHIPGSAIWQLAIALMPNVIAFTAPMSALVGVVLGLSKMQGDREVIAMRSAGVGNSQFLIPVIVIGLFLSLITFIVNIYGVPYASRIVRRVAMQTAVMKLESPIEPGVFNTEVAGYTIYVKDADLKAGTWRRIFLVSEDGVNGTLRLITADAGRIDTTGQFSELVLESGVSTLIATAGEKEKVVSEKIGEIRLAIRTRRDEIIEKLNRAEVTLDELGIAELAQAATSRGGNEAIEALILLQRRLTLGLTPIVLCLFGSALVLRFRRGGRGFGVLLSFVGLITFYLAAFLSEQLARTGKISPLFSGFLPLGLSLIVTIWLLYGKQTHFSRVIRERISSVIESIKIRLGDFGQHSYLIDVTAGLRDFEIILNLVRYYIFSLSFLASIYLIFTAFDLWRFAGNIDGGTYLLLLYLLFLLPFVYISLAPASVLLSILATYVLKSRNNEIVTWTAAGQSIYRLLIPCFMFAVGLGIINFTIQELAAPYANQKQDQLREQIRNYGRPINSDERFWVADGNLIISFKSKEFGSDNDYSARSVVVYEFSNKTPELQTVYRCEAAKWNSGYIEFSTPVKVTKLKDGRTENFQLYSASVPTSSNPFKETLKKPSHLNIFETMERARVSESDVERRIFEIAVAKKWATLILPFVIALFTAPFSLSLGRHGRVMTIGYAIALMLIFIGLGSVFEQMGLSGLLPASVAVGAPPVIFAMVGIFFLSRVRT
;
A
#
# COMPACT_ATOMS: atom_id res chain seq x y z
N MET A 1 12.28 38.15 34.34
CA MET A 1 11.23 37.73 33.36
C MET A 1 11.65 37.84 31.89
N GLN A 2 12.48 38.82 31.47
CA GLN A 2 12.89 38.92 30.05
C GLN A 2 13.81 37.77 29.60
N PHE A 3 14.74 37.33 30.45
CA PHE A 3 15.66 36.22 30.16
C PHE A 3 14.92 34.90 29.84
N SER A 4 13.86 34.58 30.58
CA SER A 4 13.06 33.37 30.32
C SER A 4 12.25 33.45 29.02
N ARG A 5 11.78 34.64 28.63
CA ARG A 5 11.06 34.83 27.35
C ARG A 5 11.99 34.65 26.15
N THR A 6 13.19 35.23 26.19
CA THR A 6 14.17 35.09 25.10
C THR A 6 14.62 33.65 24.94
N LEU A 7 14.90 32.95 26.06
CA LEU A 7 15.26 31.54 26.05
C LEU A 7 14.16 30.65 25.48
N ASN A 8 12.92 30.85 25.93
CA ASN A 8 11.76 30.09 25.43
C ASN A 8 11.57 30.28 23.92
N ARG A 9 11.67 31.53 23.44
CA ARG A 9 11.57 31.84 22.00
C ARG A 9 12.71 31.20 21.20
N TYR A 10 13.92 31.17 21.76
CA TYR A 10 15.07 30.53 21.12
C TYR A 10 14.92 29.02 21.00
N ILE A 11 14.51 28.34 22.09
CA ILE A 11 14.24 26.89 22.07
C ILE A 11 13.13 26.58 21.06
N LEU A 12 12.04 27.34 21.08
CA LEU A 12 10.93 27.18 20.13
C LEU A 12 11.40 27.33 18.68
N LYS A 13 12.14 28.41 18.36
CA LYS A 13 12.67 28.66 17.01
C LYS A 13 13.65 27.58 16.56
N THR A 14 14.33 26.92 17.50
CA THR A 14 15.28 25.85 17.20
C THR A 14 14.57 24.51 16.96
N VAL A 15 13.55 24.19 17.75
CA VAL A 15 12.83 22.90 17.67
C VAL A 15 11.78 22.86 16.56
N LEU A 16 11.04 23.96 16.38
CA LEU A 16 9.91 24.03 15.44
C LEU A 16 10.25 23.57 14.01
N PRO A 17 11.40 23.94 13.42
CA PRO A 17 11.74 23.50 12.07
C PRO A 17 11.99 21.99 11.96
N TYR A 18 12.59 21.36 12.98
CA TYR A 18 12.78 19.90 13.02
C TYR A 18 11.46 19.16 13.21
N LEU A 19 10.53 19.76 13.94
CA LEU A 19 9.19 19.23 14.12
C LEU A 19 8.37 19.30 12.85
N ALA A 20 8.33 20.47 12.20
CA ALA A 20 7.66 20.63 10.91
C ALA A 20 8.24 19.67 9.87
N PHE A 21 9.57 19.49 9.87
CA PHE A 21 10.23 18.49 9.04
C PHE A 21 9.75 17.06 9.32
N ALA A 22 9.82 16.62 10.58
CA ALA A 22 9.41 15.27 10.95
C ALA A 22 7.93 15.04 10.63
N TRP A 23 7.08 16.06 10.81
CA TRP A 23 5.66 15.99 10.51
C TRP A 23 5.42 15.83 9.01
N LEU A 24 5.99 16.71 8.19
CA LEU A 24 5.82 16.65 6.74
C LEU A 24 6.33 15.32 6.16
N LEU A 25 7.54 14.88 6.56
CA LEU A 25 8.11 13.63 6.09
C LEU A 25 7.21 12.43 6.40
N LEU A 26 6.76 12.31 7.65
CA LEU A 26 5.92 11.20 8.06
C LEU A 26 4.53 11.29 7.42
N SER A 27 3.96 12.49 7.26
CA SER A 27 2.66 12.69 6.61
C SER A 27 2.68 12.25 5.16
N VAL A 28 3.73 12.58 4.40
CA VAL A 28 3.87 12.13 3.01
C VAL A 28 3.92 10.61 2.91
N ILE A 29 4.70 9.98 3.79
CA ILE A 29 4.90 8.54 3.75
C ILE A 29 3.62 7.79 4.12
N LEU A 30 2.94 8.19 5.21
CA LEU A 30 1.66 7.60 5.58
C LEU A 30 0.56 7.94 4.57
N PHE A 31 0.61 9.10 3.91
CA PHE A 31 -0.33 9.42 2.85
C PHE A 31 -0.19 8.48 1.66
N VAL A 32 1.04 8.25 1.17
CA VAL A 32 1.29 7.30 0.08
C VAL A 32 0.81 5.91 0.47
N GLN A 33 1.10 5.46 1.69
CA GLN A 33 0.59 4.19 2.22
C GLN A 33 -0.95 4.13 2.21
N GLN A 34 -1.62 5.17 2.70
CA GLN A 34 -3.09 5.20 2.73
C GLN A 34 -3.70 5.31 1.34
N ALA A 35 -3.08 6.04 0.42
CA ALA A 35 -3.53 6.15 -0.96
C ALA A 35 -3.48 4.79 -1.66
N TRP A 36 -2.40 4.00 -1.45
CA TRP A 36 -2.29 2.64 -1.96
C TRP A 36 -3.43 1.71 -1.51
N ARG A 37 -3.96 1.88 -0.29
CA ARG A 37 -5.11 1.11 0.19
C ARG A 37 -6.35 1.29 -0.70
N PHE A 38 -6.49 2.45 -1.32
CA PHE A 38 -7.59 2.79 -2.20
C PHE A 38 -7.19 2.82 -3.67
N ALA A 39 -6.05 2.19 -4.02
CA ALA A 39 -5.55 2.14 -5.40
C ALA A 39 -6.64 1.69 -6.39
N ASP A 40 -7.40 0.65 -6.06
CA ASP A 40 -8.47 0.12 -6.92
C ASP A 40 -9.56 1.18 -7.22
N ILE A 41 -9.80 2.13 -6.30
CA ILE A 41 -10.68 3.28 -6.53
C ILE A 41 -9.92 4.33 -7.37
N PHE A 42 -8.73 4.74 -6.95
CA PHE A 42 -7.91 5.78 -7.62
C PHE A 42 -7.59 5.48 -9.10
N PHE A 43 -7.51 4.20 -9.48
CA PHE A 43 -7.16 3.77 -10.83
C PHE A 43 -8.36 3.34 -11.68
N SER A 44 -9.58 3.44 -11.15
CA SER A 44 -10.78 3.16 -11.95
C SER A 44 -11.04 4.32 -12.93
N ILE A 45 -11.08 4.00 -14.22
CA ILE A 45 -11.07 4.95 -15.35
C ILE A 45 -12.27 5.91 -15.33
N HIS A 46 -13.34 5.55 -14.61
CA HIS A 46 -14.62 6.24 -14.63
C HIS A 46 -14.82 7.25 -13.49
N ILE A 47 -13.82 7.48 -12.62
CA ILE A 47 -13.98 8.45 -11.52
C ILE A 47 -13.67 9.87 -11.99
N PRO A 48 -14.58 10.84 -11.77
CA PRO A 48 -14.30 12.23 -12.06
C PRO A 48 -13.11 12.72 -11.22
N GLY A 49 -12.18 13.45 -11.82
CA GLY A 49 -10.97 13.93 -11.13
C GLY A 49 -11.26 14.72 -9.83
N SER A 50 -12.44 15.33 -9.70
CA SER A 50 -12.91 15.96 -8.46
C SER A 50 -13.07 14.98 -7.30
N ALA A 51 -13.55 13.75 -7.55
CA ALA A 51 -13.71 12.71 -6.53
C ALA A 51 -12.36 12.14 -6.07
N ILE A 52 -11.37 12.05 -6.98
CA ILE A 52 -9.97 11.72 -6.65
C ILE A 52 -9.39 12.74 -5.67
N TRP A 53 -9.59 14.03 -5.92
CA TRP A 53 -9.14 15.09 -5.01
C TRP A 53 -9.88 15.06 -3.67
N GLN A 54 -11.20 14.84 -3.67
CA GLN A 54 -11.97 14.69 -2.44
C GLN A 54 -11.47 13.50 -1.61
N LEU A 55 -11.16 12.37 -2.26
CA LEU A 55 -10.61 11.19 -1.61
C LEU A 55 -9.22 11.49 -1.02
N ALA A 56 -8.33 12.12 -1.79
CA ALA A 56 -6.99 12.51 -1.31
C ALA A 56 -7.06 13.41 -0.07
N ILE A 57 -7.96 14.42 -0.07
CA ILE A 57 -8.19 15.29 1.09
C ILE A 57 -8.78 14.50 2.26
N ALA A 58 -9.68 13.56 2.00
CA ALA A 58 -10.26 12.71 3.04
C ALA A 58 -9.24 11.75 3.69
N LEU A 59 -8.10 11.46 3.07
CA LEU A 59 -7.05 10.66 3.71
C LEU A 59 -6.21 11.50 4.70
N MET A 60 -6.14 12.83 4.52
CA MET A 60 -5.28 13.71 5.35
C MET A 60 -5.60 13.66 6.86
N PRO A 61 -6.86 13.68 7.32
CA PRO A 61 -7.15 13.62 8.75
C PRO A 61 -6.57 12.37 9.44
N ASN A 62 -6.69 11.19 8.82
CA ASN A 62 -6.13 9.96 9.35
C ASN A 62 -4.59 10.01 9.38
N VAL A 63 -3.98 10.55 8.32
CA VAL A 63 -2.52 10.76 8.28
C VAL A 63 -2.07 11.69 9.40
N ILE A 64 -2.73 12.83 9.60
CA ILE A 64 -2.38 13.81 10.64
C ILE A 64 -2.54 13.21 12.04
N ALA A 65 -3.60 12.45 12.29
CA ALA A 65 -3.89 11.84 13.59
C ALA A 65 -2.74 10.97 14.12
N PHE A 66 -2.04 10.24 13.25
CA PHE A 66 -0.89 9.40 13.62
C PHE A 66 0.45 10.13 13.50
N THR A 67 0.61 11.02 12.52
CA THR A 67 1.90 11.68 12.27
C THR A 67 2.21 12.84 13.21
N ALA A 68 1.19 13.52 13.76
CA ALA A 68 1.40 14.59 14.73
C ALA A 68 2.06 14.08 16.03
N PRO A 69 1.62 12.99 16.68
CA PRO A 69 2.34 12.43 17.84
C PRO A 69 3.74 11.91 17.51
N MET A 70 3.91 11.27 16.34
CA MET A 70 5.21 10.74 15.91
C MET A 70 6.22 11.87 15.69
N SER A 71 5.80 12.92 14.99
CA SER A 71 6.62 14.11 14.73
C SER A 71 6.88 14.94 15.97
N ALA A 72 5.96 14.95 16.94
CA ALA A 72 6.17 15.57 18.25
C ALA A 72 7.38 14.94 18.97
N LEU A 73 7.47 13.61 19.00
CA LEU A 73 8.62 12.92 19.60
C LEU A 73 9.91 13.16 18.81
N VAL A 74 9.88 12.81 17.52
CA VAL A 74 11.07 12.82 16.65
C VAL A 74 11.60 14.24 16.47
N GLY A 75 10.72 15.20 16.22
CA GLY A 75 11.07 16.61 16.02
C GLY A 75 11.66 17.28 17.26
N VAL A 76 11.05 17.06 18.44
CA VAL A 76 11.60 17.56 19.71
C VAL A 76 12.95 16.93 19.97
N VAL A 77 13.08 15.61 19.85
CA VAL A 77 14.34 14.93 20.10
C VAL A 77 15.44 15.41 19.14
N LEU A 78 15.14 15.58 17.86
CA LEU A 78 16.09 16.11 16.87
C LEU A 78 16.53 17.54 17.20
N GLY A 79 15.58 18.44 17.48
CA GLY A 79 15.86 19.84 17.81
C GLY A 79 16.69 19.98 19.08
N LEU A 80 16.33 19.26 20.14
CA LEU A 80 17.06 19.27 21.39
C LEU A 80 18.42 18.56 21.28
N SER A 81 18.52 17.48 20.50
CA SER A 81 19.80 16.78 20.25
C SER A 81 20.78 17.66 19.49
N LYS A 82 20.29 18.52 18.58
CA LYS A 82 21.13 19.56 17.94
C LYS A 82 21.69 20.50 18.99
N MET A 83 20.84 21.08 19.85
CA MET A 83 21.27 22.00 20.89
C MET A 83 22.28 21.36 21.85
N GLN A 84 22.09 20.08 22.19
CA GLN A 84 23.07 19.33 22.98
C GLN A 84 24.39 19.12 22.24
N GLY A 85 24.32 18.75 20.95
CA GLY A 85 25.50 18.56 20.11
C GLY A 85 26.32 19.83 19.91
N ASP A 86 25.67 21.00 19.97
CA ASP A 86 26.32 22.31 19.90
C ASP A 86 26.65 22.88 21.31
N ARG A 87 26.51 22.05 22.36
CA ARG A 87 26.78 22.36 23.78
C ARG A 87 25.93 23.50 24.38
N GLU A 88 24.90 23.97 23.68
CA GLU A 88 24.01 25.04 24.12
C GLU A 88 23.25 24.67 25.40
N VAL A 89 22.80 23.42 25.51
CA VAL A 89 22.09 22.91 26.70
C VAL A 89 23.00 22.87 27.93
N ILE A 90 24.29 22.59 27.74
CA ILE A 90 25.27 22.58 28.83
C ILE A 90 25.51 24.01 29.32
N ALA A 91 25.70 24.96 28.40
CA ALA A 91 25.87 26.37 28.74
C ALA A 91 24.67 26.95 29.49
N MET A 92 23.44 26.65 29.04
CA MET A 92 22.21 27.07 29.73
C MET A 92 22.14 26.54 31.16
N ARG A 93 22.49 25.27 31.38
CA ARG A 93 22.52 24.67 32.72
C ARG A 93 23.59 25.32 33.61
N SER A 94 24.76 25.64 33.06
CA SER A 94 25.81 26.37 33.77
C SER A 94 25.37 27.79 34.16
N ALA A 95 24.46 28.40 33.40
CA ALA A 95 23.84 29.70 33.72
C ALA A 95 22.65 29.61 34.70
N GLY A 96 22.42 28.45 35.33
CA GLY A 96 21.36 28.26 36.32
C GLY A 96 19.97 27.94 35.76
N VAL A 97 19.84 27.64 34.47
CA VAL A 97 18.55 27.23 33.88
C VAL A 97 18.16 25.84 34.38
N GLY A 98 17.07 25.77 35.14
CA GLY A 98 16.50 24.51 35.64
C GLY A 98 15.83 23.66 34.56
N ASN A 99 15.67 22.35 34.80
CA ASN A 99 15.00 21.44 33.86
C ASN A 99 13.55 21.88 33.56
N SER A 100 12.84 22.43 34.54
CA SER A 100 11.45 22.90 34.38
C SER A 100 11.35 24.07 33.39
N GLN A 101 12.25 25.05 33.47
CA GLN A 101 12.29 26.19 32.54
C GLN A 101 12.57 25.75 31.10
N PHE A 102 13.37 24.71 30.92
CA PHE A 102 13.66 24.13 29.61
C PHE A 102 12.47 23.40 28.99
N LEU A 103 11.59 22.81 29.81
CA LEU A 103 10.43 22.03 29.35
C LEU A 103 9.24 22.90 28.91
N ILE A 104 9.08 24.10 29.49
CA ILE A 104 7.96 25.02 29.16
C ILE A 104 7.77 25.23 27.65
N PRO A 105 8.78 25.64 26.85
CA PRO A 105 8.58 25.87 25.42
C PRO A 105 8.19 24.59 24.68
N VAL A 106 8.64 23.42 25.13
CA VAL A 106 8.29 22.13 24.52
C VAL A 106 6.87 21.70 24.90
N ILE A 107 6.42 22.00 26.12
CA ILE A 107 5.02 21.79 26.53
C ILE A 107 4.08 22.63 25.66
N VAL A 108 4.43 23.88 25.36
CA VAL A 108 3.63 24.75 24.49
C VAL A 108 3.49 24.16 23.09
N ILE A 109 4.58 23.63 22.52
CA ILE A 109 4.55 22.91 21.23
C ILE A 109 3.63 21.68 21.33
N GLY A 110 3.80 20.87 22.38
CA GLY A 110 3.01 19.67 22.59
C GLY A 110 1.52 19.95 22.76
N LEU A 111 1.16 21.02 23.47
CA LEU A 111 -0.22 21.46 23.67
C LEU A 111 -0.83 21.95 22.36
N PHE A 112 -0.08 22.71 21.57
CA PHE A 112 -0.53 23.15 20.24
C PHE A 112 -0.79 21.97 19.29
N LEU A 113 0.13 21.00 19.23
CA LEU A 113 -0.07 19.78 18.42
C LEU A 113 -1.19 18.90 18.94
N SER A 114 -1.32 18.81 20.27
CA SER A 114 -2.40 18.08 20.92
C SER A 114 -3.76 18.68 20.54
N LEU A 115 -3.89 20.02 20.55
CA LEU A 115 -5.10 20.71 20.12
C LEU A 115 -5.46 20.41 18.67
N ILE A 116 -4.49 20.52 17.75
CA ILE A 116 -4.71 20.17 16.34
C ILE A 116 -5.17 18.71 16.21
N THR A 117 -4.47 17.80 16.88
CA THR A 117 -4.74 16.36 16.80
C THR A 117 -6.11 16.03 17.39
N PHE A 118 -6.52 16.72 18.45
CA PHE A 118 -7.83 16.56 19.08
C PHE A 118 -8.94 17.01 18.10
N ILE A 119 -8.82 18.18 17.49
CA ILE A 119 -9.78 18.67 16.48
C ILE A 119 -9.88 17.70 15.31
N VAL A 120 -8.74 17.22 14.81
CA VAL A 120 -8.68 16.26 13.70
C VAL A 120 -9.33 14.94 14.07
N ASN A 121 -9.10 14.39 15.27
CA ASN A 121 -9.69 13.10 15.67
C ASN A 121 -11.20 13.18 15.94
N ILE A 122 -11.68 14.31 16.47
CA ILE A 122 -13.10 14.49 16.81
C ILE A 122 -13.95 14.77 15.57
N TYR A 123 -13.47 15.68 14.71
CA TYR A 123 -14.26 16.16 13.56
C TYR A 123 -13.69 15.70 12.23
N GLY A 124 -12.37 15.77 12.07
CA GLY A 124 -11.70 15.47 10.81
C GLY A 124 -11.80 14.00 10.39
N VAL A 125 -11.48 13.07 11.28
CA VAL A 125 -11.48 11.62 11.02
C VAL A 125 -12.89 11.10 10.68
N PRO A 126 -13.96 11.40 11.45
CA PRO A 126 -15.31 10.95 11.08
C PRO A 126 -15.79 11.55 9.76
N TYR A 127 -15.54 12.84 9.55
CA TYR A 127 -15.91 13.52 8.31
C TYR A 127 -15.21 12.91 7.09
N ALA A 128 -13.90 12.63 7.22
CA ALA A 128 -13.12 11.91 6.22
C ALA A 128 -13.70 10.52 5.92
N SER A 129 -14.00 9.72 6.94
CA SER A 129 -14.59 8.39 6.76
C SER A 129 -15.91 8.43 6.00
N ARG A 130 -16.77 9.44 6.28
CA ARG A 130 -18.04 9.64 5.54
C ARG A 130 -17.81 9.99 4.07
N ILE A 131 -16.79 10.81 3.75
CA ILE A 131 -16.42 11.11 2.35
C ILE A 131 -15.89 9.86 1.66
N VAL A 132 -14.96 9.12 2.29
CA VAL A 132 -14.40 7.88 1.73
C VAL A 132 -15.52 6.90 1.40
N ARG A 133 -16.47 6.69 2.34
CA ARG A 133 -17.64 5.84 2.08
C ARG A 133 -18.47 6.39 0.93
N ARG A 134 -18.84 7.67 0.93
CA ARG A 134 -19.64 8.27 -0.15
C ARG A 134 -18.99 8.08 -1.52
N VAL A 135 -17.69 8.36 -1.64
CA VAL A 135 -16.94 8.19 -2.88
C VAL A 135 -16.87 6.72 -3.27
N ALA A 136 -16.61 5.81 -2.33
CA ALA A 136 -16.60 4.37 -2.61
C ALA A 136 -17.96 3.86 -3.10
N MET A 137 -19.05 4.36 -2.51
CA MET A 137 -20.42 4.00 -2.88
C MET A 137 -20.78 4.55 -4.26
N GLN A 138 -20.46 5.81 -4.53
CA GLN A 138 -20.63 6.41 -5.85
C GLN A 138 -19.81 5.67 -6.91
N THR A 139 -18.57 5.29 -6.58
CA THR A 139 -17.71 4.50 -7.46
C THR A 139 -18.33 3.13 -7.73
N ALA A 140 -18.85 2.44 -6.71
CA ALA A 140 -19.52 1.16 -6.87
C ALA A 140 -20.76 1.28 -7.79
N VAL A 141 -21.56 2.34 -7.64
CA VAL A 141 -22.72 2.61 -8.52
C VAL A 141 -22.29 2.98 -9.93
N MET A 142 -21.28 3.84 -10.11
CA MET A 142 -20.74 4.19 -11.41
C MET A 142 -20.12 2.99 -12.14
N LYS A 143 -19.49 2.06 -11.40
CA LYS A 143 -18.96 0.82 -11.96
C LYS A 143 -20.09 -0.06 -12.53
N LEU A 144 -21.26 -0.05 -11.90
CA LEU A 144 -22.47 -0.75 -12.39
C LEU A 144 -23.10 -0.07 -13.62
N GLU A 145 -22.91 1.25 -13.79
CA GLU A 145 -23.39 2.03 -14.94
C GLU A 145 -22.35 2.12 -16.08
N SER A 146 -21.13 1.60 -15.85
CA SER A 146 -20.03 1.63 -16.82
C SER A 146 -20.37 0.79 -18.07
N PRO A 147 -19.99 1.25 -19.28
CA PRO A 147 -19.98 0.40 -20.46
C PRO A 147 -19.22 -0.88 -20.17
N ILE A 148 -19.75 -2.00 -20.66
CA ILE A 148 -19.11 -3.31 -20.53
C ILE A 148 -17.75 -3.23 -21.23
N GLU A 149 -16.68 -3.46 -20.47
CA GLU A 149 -15.33 -3.44 -21.03
C GLU A 149 -15.17 -4.63 -22.00
N PRO A 150 -14.74 -4.39 -23.25
CA PRO A 150 -14.49 -5.47 -24.20
C PRO A 150 -13.34 -6.36 -23.71
N GLY A 151 -13.43 -7.66 -23.97
CA GLY A 151 -12.43 -8.65 -23.59
C GLY A 151 -12.46 -9.08 -22.11
N VAL A 152 -13.39 -8.56 -21.29
CA VAL A 152 -13.53 -8.91 -19.87
C VAL A 152 -14.94 -9.43 -19.59
N PHE A 153 -15.05 -10.52 -18.81
CA PHE A 153 -16.35 -10.98 -18.33
C PHE A 153 -16.87 -10.03 -17.25
N ASN A 154 -18.02 -9.42 -17.51
CA ASN A 154 -18.72 -8.60 -16.55
C ASN A 154 -19.83 -9.42 -15.88
N THR A 155 -19.62 -9.77 -14.62
CA THR A 155 -20.57 -10.51 -13.77
C THR A 155 -21.33 -9.59 -12.80
N GLU A 156 -21.07 -8.28 -12.84
CA GLU A 156 -21.64 -7.30 -11.90
C GLU A 156 -23.11 -6.94 -12.27
N VAL A 157 -23.56 -7.29 -13.48
CA VAL A 157 -24.93 -7.07 -13.94
C VAL A 157 -25.84 -8.19 -13.40
N ALA A 158 -26.75 -7.83 -12.48
CA ALA A 158 -27.58 -8.79 -11.74
C ALA A 158 -28.33 -9.77 -12.65
N GLY A 159 -27.96 -11.05 -12.59
CA GLY A 159 -28.60 -12.15 -13.30
C GLY A 159 -28.06 -12.43 -14.70
N TYR A 160 -27.08 -11.68 -15.19
CA TYR A 160 -26.44 -11.89 -16.50
C TYR A 160 -24.92 -11.80 -16.39
N THR A 161 -24.21 -12.84 -16.86
CA THR A 161 -22.79 -12.75 -17.19
C THR A 161 -22.67 -12.26 -18.62
N ILE A 162 -22.01 -11.11 -18.83
CA ILE A 162 -21.87 -10.49 -20.15
C ILE A 162 -20.40 -10.51 -20.56
N TYR A 163 -20.13 -10.94 -21.79
CA TYR A 163 -18.82 -10.84 -22.43
C TYR A 163 -19.00 -10.18 -23.80
N VAL A 164 -18.22 -9.15 -24.06
CA VAL A 164 -18.19 -8.44 -25.33
C VAL A 164 -16.81 -8.64 -25.92
N LYS A 165 -16.71 -9.22 -27.11
CA LYS A 165 -15.41 -9.49 -27.72
C LYS A 165 -14.77 -8.20 -28.24
N ASP A 166 -15.53 -7.42 -29.00
CA ASP A 166 -15.06 -6.17 -29.61
C ASP A 166 -16.05 -5.06 -29.33
N ALA A 167 -15.57 -3.85 -29.02
CA ALA A 167 -16.41 -2.67 -28.87
C ALA A 167 -15.82 -1.49 -29.62
N ASP A 168 -16.66 -0.77 -30.37
CA ASP A 168 -16.32 0.55 -30.86
C ASP A 168 -16.66 1.59 -29.79
N LEU A 169 -15.64 1.99 -29.04
CA LEU A 169 -15.74 2.96 -27.94
C LEU A 169 -16.23 4.35 -28.41
N LYS A 170 -16.09 4.69 -29.70
CA LYS A 170 -16.54 5.99 -30.25
C LYS A 170 -18.00 5.95 -30.68
N ALA A 171 -18.45 4.81 -31.24
CA ALA A 171 -19.82 4.63 -31.68
C ALA A 171 -20.76 4.10 -30.58
N GLY A 172 -20.21 3.61 -29.46
CA GLY A 172 -21.00 3.00 -28.37
C GLY A 172 -21.64 1.67 -28.76
N THR A 173 -21.13 1.04 -29.82
CA THR A 173 -21.64 -0.24 -30.34
C THR A 173 -20.69 -1.38 -30.02
N TRP A 174 -21.23 -2.46 -29.49
CA TRP A 174 -20.56 -3.72 -29.21
C TRP A 174 -20.73 -4.67 -30.37
N ARG A 175 -19.77 -5.59 -30.53
CA ARG A 175 -19.78 -6.65 -31.52
C ARG A 175 -19.46 -7.99 -30.86
N ARG A 176 -20.15 -9.04 -31.30
CA ARG A 176 -20.00 -10.42 -30.78
C ARG A 176 -20.17 -10.47 -29.26
N ILE A 177 -21.42 -10.33 -28.85
CA ILE A 177 -21.83 -10.30 -27.45
C ILE A 177 -22.22 -11.71 -27.04
N PHE A 178 -21.80 -12.12 -25.87
CA PHE A 178 -22.20 -13.32 -25.19
C PHE A 178 -22.83 -12.96 -23.85
N LEU A 179 -23.99 -13.54 -23.59
CA LEU A 179 -24.82 -13.30 -22.41
C LEU A 179 -25.26 -14.64 -21.84
N VAL A 180 -25.07 -14.87 -20.55
CA VAL A 180 -25.64 -16.03 -19.85
C VAL A 180 -26.42 -15.57 -18.64
N SER A 181 -27.66 -16.05 -18.55
CA SER A 181 -28.50 -15.94 -17.36
C SER A 181 -28.82 -17.33 -16.82
N GLU A 182 -28.64 -17.51 -15.52
CA GLU A 182 -28.99 -18.73 -14.82
C GLU A 182 -30.12 -18.43 -13.84
N ASP A 183 -31.29 -18.99 -14.10
CA ASP A 183 -32.43 -18.87 -13.18
C ASP A 183 -32.33 -19.96 -12.11
N GLY A 184 -31.94 -19.54 -10.89
CA GLY A 184 -31.71 -20.44 -9.76
C GLY A 184 -32.96 -21.18 -9.25
N VAL A 185 -34.17 -20.76 -9.66
CA VAL A 185 -35.43 -21.40 -9.23
C VAL A 185 -35.80 -22.60 -10.10
N ASN A 186 -35.54 -22.52 -11.42
CA ASN A 186 -35.95 -23.53 -12.39
C ASN A 186 -34.77 -24.30 -13.02
N GLY A 187 -33.52 -23.94 -12.73
CA GLY A 187 -32.34 -24.57 -13.34
C GLY A 187 -32.27 -24.38 -14.86
N THR A 188 -32.93 -23.34 -15.38
CA THR A 188 -32.94 -22.97 -16.79
C THR A 188 -31.77 -22.04 -17.06
N LEU A 189 -30.87 -22.45 -17.95
CA LEU A 189 -29.77 -21.63 -18.44
C LEU A 189 -30.21 -20.97 -19.75
N ARG A 190 -30.24 -19.64 -19.77
CA ARG A 190 -30.49 -18.86 -20.98
C ARG A 190 -29.18 -18.29 -21.48
N LEU A 191 -28.77 -18.70 -22.67
CA LEU A 191 -27.60 -18.21 -23.36
C LEU A 191 -28.07 -17.34 -24.52
N ILE A 192 -27.57 -16.12 -24.61
CA ILE A 192 -27.89 -15.18 -25.68
C ILE A 192 -26.57 -14.79 -26.35
N THR A 193 -26.47 -14.98 -27.65
CA THR A 193 -25.36 -14.44 -28.46
C THR A 193 -25.88 -13.42 -29.44
N ALA A 194 -25.12 -12.38 -29.75
CA ALA A 194 -25.54 -11.35 -30.69
C ALA A 194 -24.37 -10.80 -31.51
N ASP A 195 -24.64 -10.41 -32.76
CA ASP A 195 -23.62 -9.84 -33.64
C ASP A 195 -23.26 -8.42 -33.26
N ALA A 196 -24.27 -7.61 -32.91
CA ALA A 196 -24.08 -6.24 -32.45
C ALA A 196 -24.97 -5.93 -31.26
N GLY A 197 -24.61 -4.90 -30.50
CA GLY A 197 -25.49 -4.39 -29.46
C GLY A 197 -25.08 -3.02 -28.96
N ARG A 198 -26.00 -2.36 -28.26
CA ARG A 198 -25.83 -1.02 -27.71
C ARG A 198 -26.60 -0.91 -26.40
N ILE A 199 -26.15 -0.03 -25.52
CA ILE A 199 -26.94 0.38 -24.37
C ILE A 199 -27.79 1.58 -24.78
N ASP A 200 -29.11 1.43 -24.69
CA ASP A 200 -30.05 2.54 -24.79
C ASP A 200 -30.35 3.05 -23.38
N THR A 201 -30.00 4.31 -23.12
CA THR A 201 -30.22 5.00 -21.83
C THR A 201 -31.35 6.02 -21.90
N THR A 202 -32.09 6.07 -23.02
CA THR A 202 -33.12 7.11 -23.27
C THR A 202 -34.41 6.87 -22.48
N GLY A 203 -34.60 5.66 -21.92
CA GLY A 203 -35.75 5.28 -21.10
C GLY A 203 -35.53 5.40 -19.58
N GLN A 204 -36.54 5.03 -18.78
CA GLN A 204 -36.45 5.01 -17.31
C GLN A 204 -35.45 3.97 -16.78
N PHE A 205 -35.14 2.95 -17.57
CA PHE A 205 -34.14 1.92 -17.30
C PHE A 205 -33.15 1.88 -18.48
N SER A 206 -31.90 1.54 -18.20
CA SER A 206 -30.94 1.22 -19.26
C SER A 206 -31.33 -0.11 -19.91
N GLU A 207 -31.61 -0.09 -21.20
CA GLU A 207 -31.92 -1.28 -21.99
C GLU A 207 -30.70 -1.71 -22.78
N LEU A 208 -30.38 -2.99 -22.72
CA LEU A 208 -29.43 -3.60 -23.62
C LEU A 208 -30.16 -4.02 -24.89
N VAL A 209 -29.87 -3.33 -25.99
CA VAL A 209 -30.41 -3.63 -27.31
C VAL A 209 -29.38 -4.47 -28.05
N LEU A 210 -29.75 -5.71 -28.37
CA LEU A 210 -28.92 -6.65 -29.12
C LEU A 210 -29.54 -6.84 -30.51
N GLU A 211 -28.74 -6.70 -31.54
CA GLU A 211 -29.12 -6.90 -32.93
C GLU A 211 -28.65 -8.27 -33.42
N SER A 212 -29.52 -8.96 -34.16
CA SER A 212 -29.30 -10.32 -34.68
C SER A 212 -28.89 -11.29 -33.56
N GLY A 213 -29.73 -11.39 -32.54
CA GLY A 213 -29.51 -12.23 -31.38
C GLY A 213 -29.99 -13.68 -31.58
N VAL A 214 -29.26 -14.64 -31.05
CA VAL A 214 -29.69 -16.03 -30.91
C VAL A 214 -29.87 -16.33 -29.43
N SER A 215 -31.10 -16.65 -29.01
CA SER A 215 -31.41 -17.05 -27.64
C SER A 215 -31.52 -18.57 -27.58
N THR A 216 -30.56 -19.21 -26.91
CA THR A 216 -30.55 -20.64 -26.60
C THR A 216 -30.99 -20.86 -25.15
N LEU A 217 -32.17 -21.41 -24.96
CA LEU A 217 -32.70 -21.84 -23.66
C LEU A 217 -32.37 -23.32 -23.44
N ILE A 218 -31.64 -23.61 -22.37
CA ILE A 218 -31.32 -24.96 -21.92
C ILE A 218 -32.10 -25.21 -20.64
N ALA A 219 -33.17 -26.00 -20.73
CA ALA A 219 -33.99 -26.39 -19.60
C ALA A 219 -33.63 -27.81 -19.16
N THR A 220 -33.18 -27.94 -17.91
CA THR A 220 -32.87 -29.24 -17.29
C THR A 220 -34.10 -29.74 -16.55
N ALA A 221 -35.04 -30.38 -17.25
CA ALA A 221 -36.23 -30.98 -16.66
C ALA A 221 -36.10 -32.51 -16.63
N GLY A 222 -35.60 -33.06 -15.52
CA GLY A 222 -35.38 -34.52 -15.35
C GLY A 222 -34.17 -35.03 -16.13
N GLU A 223 -34.27 -36.22 -16.75
CA GLU A 223 -33.17 -36.86 -17.50
C GLU A 223 -32.95 -36.31 -18.93
N LYS A 224 -33.87 -35.49 -19.45
CA LYS A 224 -33.79 -34.95 -20.82
C LYS A 224 -33.59 -33.44 -20.79
N GLU A 225 -32.42 -33.00 -21.21
CA GLU A 225 -32.16 -31.58 -21.48
C GLU A 225 -32.93 -31.18 -22.75
N LYS A 226 -33.84 -30.21 -22.61
CA LYS A 226 -34.48 -29.57 -23.75
C LYS A 226 -33.74 -28.30 -24.06
N VAL A 227 -33.19 -28.23 -25.26
CA VAL A 227 -32.53 -27.03 -25.76
C VAL A 227 -33.38 -26.44 -26.87
N VAL A 228 -33.76 -25.19 -26.71
CA VAL A 228 -34.53 -24.43 -27.70
C VAL A 228 -33.68 -23.25 -28.12
N SER A 229 -33.35 -23.18 -29.41
CA SER A 229 -32.65 -22.01 -29.96
C SER A 229 -33.58 -21.23 -30.86
N GLU A 230 -33.68 -19.93 -30.60
CA GLU A 230 -34.53 -19.00 -31.35
C GLU A 230 -33.67 -17.87 -31.91
N LYS A 231 -33.81 -17.58 -33.21
CA LYS A 231 -33.21 -16.41 -33.85
C LYS A 231 -34.15 -15.23 -33.68
N ILE A 232 -33.68 -14.18 -33.02
CA ILE A 232 -34.45 -12.99 -32.71
C ILE A 232 -33.73 -11.79 -33.34
N GLY A 233 -34.44 -11.05 -34.19
CA GLY A 233 -33.85 -9.91 -34.91
C GLY A 233 -33.36 -8.80 -33.99
N GLU A 234 -34.13 -8.47 -32.95
CA GLU A 234 -33.77 -7.47 -31.95
C GLU A 234 -34.18 -7.98 -30.56
N ILE A 235 -33.22 -8.13 -29.65
CA ILE A 235 -33.48 -8.51 -28.26
C ILE A 235 -33.25 -7.27 -27.40
N ARG A 236 -34.31 -6.80 -26.74
CA ARG A 236 -34.21 -5.76 -25.71
C ARG A 236 -34.26 -6.39 -24.34
N LEU A 237 -33.13 -6.37 -23.64
CA LEU A 237 -33.04 -6.79 -22.26
C LEU A 237 -33.06 -5.54 -21.39
N ALA A 238 -34.13 -5.34 -20.64
CA ALA A 238 -34.12 -4.36 -19.58
C ALA A 238 -33.06 -4.79 -18.57
N ILE A 239 -31.95 -4.05 -18.50
CA ILE A 239 -31.02 -4.21 -17.41
C ILE A 239 -31.74 -3.58 -16.21
N ARG A 240 -32.50 -4.40 -15.49
CA ARG A 240 -32.88 -4.07 -14.12
C ARG A 240 -31.59 -4.11 -13.32
N THR A 241 -30.77 -3.06 -13.45
CA THR A 241 -29.76 -2.78 -12.45
C THR A 241 -30.56 -2.80 -11.15
N ARG A 242 -30.17 -3.65 -10.21
CA ARG A 242 -30.66 -3.60 -8.83
C ARG A 242 -30.17 -2.29 -8.20
N ARG A 243 -30.21 -1.16 -8.91
CA ARG A 243 -29.68 0.13 -8.51
C ARG A 243 -30.34 0.53 -7.22
N ASP A 244 -31.67 0.52 -7.18
CA ASP A 244 -32.42 0.86 -5.98
C ASP A 244 -32.20 -0.17 -4.87
N GLU A 245 -32.20 -1.48 -5.17
CA GLU A 245 -31.94 -2.53 -4.18
C GLU A 245 -30.50 -2.57 -3.65
N ILE A 246 -29.50 -2.24 -4.47
CA ILE A 246 -28.07 -2.19 -4.13
C ILE A 246 -27.78 -0.89 -3.40
N ILE A 247 -28.28 0.25 -3.87
CA ILE A 247 -28.25 1.51 -3.14
C ILE A 247 -28.97 1.35 -1.81
N GLU A 248 -30.11 0.67 -1.76
CA GLU A 248 -30.82 0.36 -0.53
C GLU A 248 -30.03 -0.61 0.35
N LYS A 249 -29.45 -1.69 -0.18
CA LYS A 249 -28.56 -2.60 0.58
C LYS A 249 -27.29 -1.91 1.08
N LEU A 250 -26.72 -1.00 0.31
CA LEU A 250 -25.51 -0.24 0.63
C LEU A 250 -25.81 0.93 1.60
N ASN A 251 -27.01 1.50 1.52
CA ASN A 251 -27.52 2.48 2.49
C ASN A 251 -27.95 1.81 3.79
N ARG A 252 -28.47 0.57 3.72
CA ARG A 252 -28.74 -0.31 4.86
C ARG A 252 -27.47 -0.96 5.41
N ALA A 253 -26.38 -1.04 4.62
CA ALA A 253 -25.10 -1.51 5.11
C ALA A 253 -24.69 -0.61 6.28
N GLU A 254 -24.48 -1.25 7.43
CA GLU A 254 -24.31 -0.54 8.69
C GLU A 254 -23.22 0.51 8.58
N VAL A 255 -23.52 1.70 9.10
CA VAL A 255 -22.53 2.77 9.28
C VAL A 255 -21.34 2.18 10.02
N THR A 256 -20.16 2.21 9.40
CA THR A 256 -18.96 1.69 10.06
C THR A 256 -18.65 2.57 11.27
N LEU A 257 -18.19 1.97 12.37
CA LEU A 257 -17.91 2.70 13.60
C LEU A 257 -16.89 3.86 13.41
N ASP A 258 -16.08 3.81 12.34
CA ASP A 258 -15.12 4.86 11.98
C ASP A 258 -15.77 6.14 11.44
N GLU A 259 -17.02 6.10 10.99
CA GLU A 259 -17.81 7.24 10.48
C GLU A 259 -18.54 8.01 11.60
N LEU A 260 -18.70 7.36 12.76
CA LEU A 260 -19.49 7.89 13.86
C LEU A 260 -18.73 9.02 14.56
N GLY A 261 -19.43 10.07 14.96
CA GLY A 261 -18.91 11.11 15.86
C GLY A 261 -18.75 10.59 17.30
N ILE A 262 -18.21 11.40 18.22
CA ILE A 262 -18.07 10.98 19.64
C ILE A 262 -19.43 10.68 20.29
N ALA A 263 -20.42 11.55 20.08
CA ALA A 263 -21.75 11.37 20.65
C ALA A 263 -22.43 10.10 20.11
N GLU A 264 -22.32 9.89 18.79
CA GLU A 264 -22.84 8.70 18.12
C GLU A 264 -22.10 7.42 18.57
N LEU A 265 -20.78 7.48 18.83
CA LEU A 265 -20.02 6.37 19.38
C LEU A 265 -20.43 6.02 20.82
N ALA A 266 -20.67 7.02 21.67
CA ALA A 266 -21.15 6.80 23.03
C ALA A 266 -22.56 6.18 23.03
N GLN A 267 -23.42 6.60 22.09
CA GLN A 267 -24.72 5.98 21.88
C GLN A 267 -24.57 4.55 21.36
N ALA A 268 -23.72 4.32 20.34
CA ALA A 268 -23.46 2.98 19.81
C ALA A 268 -22.93 2.01 20.87
N ALA A 269 -22.09 2.49 21.79
CA ALA A 269 -21.57 1.70 22.91
C ALA A 269 -22.64 1.27 23.93
N THR A 270 -23.76 1.99 24.02
CA THR A 270 -24.87 1.67 24.92
C THR A 270 -26.02 0.95 24.22
N SER A 271 -26.23 1.23 22.93
CA SER A 271 -27.33 0.66 22.14
C SER A 271 -26.98 -0.66 21.46
N ARG A 272 -25.70 -0.89 21.11
CA ARG A 272 -25.23 -2.15 20.52
C ARG A 272 -24.74 -3.08 21.62
N GLY A 273 -24.99 -4.38 21.49
CA GLY A 273 -24.56 -5.40 22.47
C GLY A 273 -23.31 -6.16 22.04
N GLY A 274 -22.55 -6.70 23.00
CA GLY A 274 -21.41 -7.60 22.73
C GLY A 274 -20.14 -6.89 22.24
N ASN A 275 -19.44 -7.49 21.28
CA ASN A 275 -18.12 -7.04 20.81
C ASN A 275 -18.16 -5.66 20.14
N GLU A 276 -19.27 -5.29 19.50
CA GLU A 276 -19.41 -3.98 18.86
C GLU A 276 -19.43 -2.83 19.86
N ALA A 277 -20.01 -3.03 21.05
CA ALA A 277 -19.99 -2.06 22.13
C ALA A 277 -18.55 -1.82 22.63
N ILE A 278 -17.80 -2.91 22.80
CA ILE A 278 -16.40 -2.88 23.20
C ILE A 278 -15.56 -2.11 22.17
N GLU A 279 -15.75 -2.40 20.88
CA GLU A 279 -15.03 -1.69 19.81
C GLU A 279 -15.42 -0.21 19.76
N ALA A 280 -16.70 0.15 19.93
CA ALA A 280 -17.13 1.54 19.99
C ALA A 280 -16.45 2.31 21.14
N LEU A 281 -16.34 1.69 22.33
CA LEU A 281 -15.64 2.27 23.48
C LEU A 281 -14.13 2.41 23.23
N ILE A 282 -13.49 1.40 22.63
CA ILE A 282 -12.06 1.45 22.27
C ILE A 282 -11.82 2.58 21.28
N LEU A 283 -12.67 2.73 20.26
CA LEU A 283 -12.55 3.78 19.25
C LEU A 283 -12.75 5.19 19.83
N LEU A 284 -13.74 5.36 20.71
CA LEU A 284 -13.96 6.60 21.44
C LEU A 284 -12.71 6.98 22.23
N GLN A 285 -12.21 6.02 23.01
CA GLN A 285 -11.06 6.21 23.87
C GLN A 285 -9.79 6.51 23.07
N ARG A 286 -9.56 5.79 21.96
CA ARG A 286 -8.43 5.99 21.04
C ARG A 286 -8.41 7.40 20.46
N ARG A 287 -9.56 7.95 20.07
CA ARG A 287 -9.63 9.32 19.52
C ARG A 287 -9.26 10.38 20.55
N LEU A 288 -9.69 10.20 21.80
CA LEU A 288 -9.32 11.08 22.90
C LEU A 288 -7.82 10.97 23.23
N THR A 289 -7.30 9.74 23.31
CA THR A 289 -5.91 9.50 23.71
C THR A 289 -4.93 9.93 22.62
N LEU A 290 -5.21 9.65 21.34
CA LEU A 290 -4.41 10.15 20.22
C LEU A 290 -4.31 11.68 20.21
N GLY A 291 -5.37 12.37 20.63
CA GLY A 291 -5.34 13.82 20.84
C GLY A 291 -4.38 14.27 21.94
N LEU A 292 -4.24 13.51 23.03
CA LEU A 292 -3.33 13.81 24.16
C LEU A 292 -1.89 13.29 23.96
N THR A 293 -1.67 12.36 23.03
CA THR A 293 -0.36 11.77 22.79
C THR A 293 0.75 12.77 22.45
N PRO A 294 0.54 13.82 21.61
CA PRO A 294 1.62 14.74 21.24
C PRO A 294 2.27 15.44 22.43
N ILE A 295 1.50 15.88 23.42
CA ILE A 295 2.06 16.55 24.61
C ILE A 295 2.88 15.58 25.47
N VAL A 296 2.39 14.35 25.67
CA VAL A 296 3.09 13.32 26.42
C VAL A 296 4.39 12.92 25.72
N LEU A 297 4.37 12.76 24.39
CA LEU A 297 5.54 12.40 23.61
C LEU A 297 6.55 13.55 23.48
N CYS A 298 6.11 14.81 23.42
CA CYS A 298 7.01 15.98 23.51
C CYS A 298 7.77 15.99 24.85
N LEU A 299 7.06 15.73 25.96
CA LEU A 299 7.66 15.65 27.29
C LEU A 299 8.61 14.47 27.41
N PHE A 300 8.20 13.29 26.95
CA PHE A 300 9.01 12.08 26.94
C PHE A 300 10.30 12.26 26.12
N GLY A 301 10.19 12.82 24.91
CA GLY A 301 11.34 13.14 24.06
C GLY A 301 12.30 14.13 24.71
N SER A 302 11.77 15.15 25.39
CA SER A 302 12.58 16.10 26.15
C SER A 302 13.32 15.44 27.30
N ALA A 303 12.63 14.57 28.06
CA ALA A 303 13.22 13.87 29.19
C ALA A 303 14.33 12.90 28.77
N LEU A 304 14.14 12.18 27.66
CA LEU A 304 15.16 11.33 27.03
C LEU A 304 16.43 12.14 26.72
N VAL A 305 16.29 13.24 26.00
CA VAL A 305 17.44 14.07 25.61
C VAL A 305 18.12 14.66 26.85
N LEU A 306 17.37 15.25 27.77
CA LEU A 306 17.92 15.91 28.97
C LEU A 306 18.68 14.97 29.91
N ARG A 307 18.30 13.69 29.97
CA ARG A 307 18.93 12.65 30.81
C ARG A 307 20.20 12.07 30.17
N PHE A 308 20.19 11.79 28.87
CA PHE A 308 21.33 11.16 28.17
C PHE A 308 22.33 12.21 27.64
N ARG A 309 23.13 12.79 28.55
CA ARG A 309 24.06 13.92 28.30
C ARG A 309 25.24 13.66 27.33
N ARG A 310 25.56 12.41 26.98
CA ARG A 310 26.81 12.03 26.26
C ARG A 310 26.59 11.18 25.01
N GLY A 311 25.38 11.15 24.46
CA GLY A 311 25.12 10.51 23.16
C GLY A 311 25.62 11.41 22.02
N GLY A 312 26.31 10.83 21.02
CA GLY A 312 26.56 11.54 19.77
C GLY A 312 25.25 11.97 19.08
N ARG A 313 25.32 12.88 18.11
CA ARG A 313 24.13 13.49 17.47
C ARG A 313 23.09 12.49 16.92
N GLY A 314 23.51 11.27 16.55
CA GLY A 314 22.59 10.19 16.10
C GLY A 314 21.91 9.38 17.21
N PHE A 315 22.40 9.47 18.45
CA PHE A 315 21.87 8.69 19.58
C PHE A 315 20.47 9.13 19.98
N GLY A 316 20.17 10.43 19.91
CA GLY A 316 18.83 10.95 20.16
C GLY A 316 17.80 10.40 19.16
N VAL A 317 18.16 10.34 17.87
CA VAL A 317 17.26 9.80 16.83
C VAL A 317 16.93 8.35 17.10
N LEU A 318 17.92 7.52 17.43
CA LEU A 318 17.71 6.13 17.78
C LEU A 318 16.80 5.97 19.02
N LEU A 319 17.01 6.78 20.07
CA LEU A 319 16.14 6.77 21.24
C LEU A 319 14.69 7.18 20.91
N SER A 320 14.51 8.19 20.05
CA SER A 320 13.16 8.58 19.60
C SER A 320 12.47 7.47 18.84
N PHE A 321 13.22 6.74 18.00
CA PHE A 321 12.71 5.62 17.24
C PHE A 321 12.28 4.45 18.14
N VAL A 322 13.14 4.02 19.05
CA VAL A 322 12.83 2.94 20.01
C VAL A 322 11.66 3.33 20.92
N GLY A 323 11.65 4.59 21.39
CA GLY A 323 10.57 5.14 22.19
C GLY A 323 9.22 5.16 21.46
N LEU A 324 9.23 5.53 20.17
CA LEU A 324 8.05 5.53 19.31
C LEU A 324 7.49 4.12 19.12
N ILE A 325 8.36 3.16 18.76
CA ILE A 325 7.95 1.76 18.61
C ILE A 325 7.37 1.22 19.92
N THR A 326 8.04 1.49 21.04
CA THR A 326 7.60 0.99 22.35
C THR A 326 6.26 1.58 22.74
N PHE A 327 6.03 2.88 22.50
CA PHE A 327 4.74 3.52 22.76
C PHE A 327 3.61 2.87 21.96
N TYR A 328 3.80 2.72 20.65
CA TYR A 328 2.76 2.17 19.78
C TYR A 328 2.53 0.66 19.99
N LEU A 329 3.58 -0.11 20.27
CA LEU A 329 3.42 -1.51 20.68
C LEU A 329 2.66 -1.62 22.02
N ALA A 330 2.94 -0.73 22.98
CA ALA A 330 2.21 -0.71 24.24
C ALA A 330 0.73 -0.36 24.04
N ALA A 331 0.43 0.62 23.18
CA ALA A 331 -0.94 0.99 22.83
C ALA A 331 -1.69 -0.15 22.12
N PHE A 332 -1.01 -0.84 21.22
CA PHE A 332 -1.56 -2.01 20.54
C PHE A 332 -1.88 -3.15 21.52
N LEU A 333 -0.94 -3.46 22.42
CA LEU A 333 -1.14 -4.49 23.45
C LEU A 333 -2.26 -4.12 24.43
N SER A 334 -2.39 -2.84 24.80
CA SER A 334 -3.44 -2.42 25.74
C SER A 334 -4.84 -2.47 25.13
N GLU A 335 -4.99 -2.13 23.85
CA GLU A 335 -6.25 -2.32 23.11
C GLU A 335 -6.62 -3.82 23.04
N GLN A 336 -5.63 -4.70 22.85
CA GLN A 336 -5.88 -6.15 22.81
C GLN A 336 -6.30 -6.74 24.15
N LEU A 337 -5.68 -6.27 25.23
CA LEU A 337 -6.09 -6.66 26.58
C LEU A 337 -7.52 -6.21 26.88
N ALA A 338 -7.98 -5.11 26.28
CA ALA A 338 -9.37 -4.69 26.40
C ALA A 338 -10.36 -5.54 25.60
N ARG A 339 -10.00 -5.94 24.37
CA ARG A 339 -10.85 -6.83 23.56
C ARG A 339 -10.99 -8.21 24.16
N THR A 340 -9.92 -8.73 24.77
CA THR A 340 -9.94 -10.00 25.50
C THR A 340 -10.60 -9.91 26.87
N GLY A 341 -11.15 -8.75 27.25
CA GLY A 341 -11.83 -8.53 28.52
C GLY A 341 -10.93 -8.48 29.75
N LYS A 342 -9.59 -8.53 29.59
CA LYS A 342 -8.63 -8.48 30.70
C LYS A 342 -8.51 -7.09 31.31
N ILE A 343 -8.75 -6.05 30.53
CA ILE A 343 -8.74 -4.64 30.96
C ILE A 343 -10.05 -4.00 30.51
N SER A 344 -10.59 -3.07 31.30
CA SER A 344 -11.78 -2.31 30.88
C SER A 344 -11.47 -1.46 29.62
N PRO A 345 -12.35 -1.47 28.59
CA PRO A 345 -12.17 -0.71 27.36
C PRO A 345 -11.88 0.78 27.58
N LEU A 346 -12.44 1.36 28.63
CA LEU A 346 -12.27 2.77 29.00
C LEU A 346 -10.83 3.12 29.39
N PHE A 347 -10.07 2.18 29.96
CA PHE A 347 -8.70 2.43 30.41
C PHE A 347 -7.63 2.03 29.38
N SER A 348 -8.02 1.24 28.37
CA SER A 348 -7.13 0.65 27.37
C SER A 348 -6.22 1.68 26.70
N GLY A 349 -6.77 2.80 26.22
CA GLY A 349 -6.00 3.84 25.55
C GLY A 349 -5.21 4.76 26.50
N PHE A 350 -5.58 4.86 27.78
CA PHE A 350 -4.84 5.69 28.75
C PHE A 350 -3.58 4.99 29.28
N LEU A 351 -3.56 3.65 29.28
CA LEU A 351 -2.43 2.86 29.75
C LEU A 351 -1.08 3.23 29.11
N PRO A 352 -0.92 3.27 27.77
CA PRO A 352 0.35 3.64 27.14
C PRO A 352 0.77 5.09 27.43
N LEU A 353 -0.19 6.01 27.54
CA LEU A 353 0.06 7.40 27.93
C LEU A 353 0.54 7.51 29.38
N GLY A 354 -0.14 6.82 30.29
CA GLY A 354 0.23 6.75 31.70
C GLY A 354 1.63 6.18 31.90
N LEU A 355 1.94 5.06 31.25
CA LEU A 355 3.28 4.47 31.28
C LEU A 355 4.34 5.46 30.77
N SER A 356 4.08 6.12 29.64
CA SER A 356 5.00 7.10 29.06
C SER A 356 5.21 8.30 29.99
N LEU A 357 4.16 8.77 30.67
CA LEU A 357 4.23 9.85 31.63
C LEU A 357 5.02 9.44 32.89
N ILE A 358 4.79 8.24 33.42
CA ILE A 358 5.54 7.69 34.56
C ILE A 358 7.02 7.60 34.22
N VAL A 359 7.36 7.05 33.06
CA VAL A 359 8.75 6.98 32.60
C VAL A 359 9.33 8.37 32.42
N THR A 360 8.56 9.32 31.88
CA THR A 360 8.99 10.73 31.72
C THR A 360 9.32 11.38 33.07
N ILE A 361 8.44 11.24 34.06
CA ILE A 361 8.65 11.79 35.42
C ILE A 361 9.88 11.14 36.05
N TRP A 362 10.00 9.81 35.94
CA TRP A 362 11.18 9.09 36.42
C TRP A 362 12.47 9.53 35.69
N LEU A 363 12.41 9.81 34.39
CA LEU A 363 13.54 10.33 33.62
C LEU A 363 13.97 11.73 34.07
N LEU A 364 13.03 12.59 34.46
CA LEU A 364 13.31 13.98 34.86
C LEU A 364 13.75 14.13 36.31
N TYR A 365 13.16 13.37 37.24
CA TYR A 365 13.36 13.53 38.69
C TYR A 365 14.10 12.38 39.36
N GLY A 366 14.23 11.23 38.69
CA GLY A 366 14.95 10.09 39.25
C GLY A 366 16.40 10.45 39.53
N LYS A 367 16.90 10.09 40.74
CA LYS A 367 18.33 10.16 41.06
C LYS A 367 19.11 9.47 39.93
N GLN A 368 20.28 10.00 39.60
CA GLN A 368 21.14 9.53 38.51
C GLN A 368 21.69 8.13 38.84
N THR A 369 20.82 7.12 38.79
CA THR A 369 21.13 5.74 39.19
C THR A 369 22.06 5.09 38.16
N HIS A 370 22.82 4.09 38.63
CA HIS A 370 23.70 3.20 37.85
C HIS A 370 23.04 2.60 36.60
N PHE A 371 21.73 2.72 36.41
CA PHE A 371 20.97 2.26 35.24
C PHE A 371 21.52 2.77 33.89
N SER A 372 21.99 4.03 33.82
CA SER A 372 22.62 4.54 32.59
C SER A 372 23.95 3.86 32.28
N ARG A 373 24.66 3.38 33.31
CA ARG A 373 25.90 2.60 33.20
C ARG A 373 25.58 1.14 32.82
N VAL A 374 24.55 0.53 33.43
CA VAL A 374 24.10 -0.84 33.11
C VAL A 374 23.56 -0.97 31.68
N ILE A 375 22.73 -0.02 31.20
CA ILE A 375 22.30 -0.02 29.80
C ILE A 375 23.48 0.15 28.86
N ARG A 376 24.42 1.04 29.20
CA ARG A 376 25.62 1.25 28.39
C ARG A 376 26.46 -0.02 28.32
N GLU A 377 26.65 -0.72 29.44
CA GLU A 377 27.39 -1.98 29.55
C GLU A 377 26.67 -3.13 28.81
N ARG A 378 25.33 -3.20 28.86
CA ARG A 378 24.55 -4.17 28.07
C ARG A 378 24.55 -3.87 26.57
N ILE A 379 24.42 -2.61 26.18
CA ILE A 379 24.47 -2.23 24.76
C ILE A 379 25.89 -2.41 24.23
N SER A 380 26.93 -2.07 25.01
CA SER A 380 28.30 -2.34 24.61
C SER A 380 28.58 -3.83 24.51
N SER A 381 28.04 -4.67 25.42
CA SER A 381 28.21 -6.13 25.32
C SER A 381 27.38 -6.76 24.19
N VAL A 382 26.22 -6.19 23.82
CA VAL A 382 25.48 -6.58 22.62
C VAL A 382 26.24 -6.15 21.35
N ILE A 383 26.78 -4.94 21.32
CA ILE A 383 27.62 -4.46 20.22
C ILE A 383 28.87 -5.32 20.11
N GLU A 384 29.54 -5.63 21.23
CA GLU A 384 30.71 -6.51 21.29
C GLU A 384 30.34 -7.94 20.89
N SER A 385 29.22 -8.50 21.34
CA SER A 385 28.79 -9.84 20.90
C SER A 385 28.40 -9.88 19.42
N ILE A 386 27.88 -8.80 18.85
CA ILE A 386 27.72 -8.64 17.40
C ILE A 386 29.11 -8.55 16.72
N LYS A 387 30.06 -7.83 17.34
CA LYS A 387 31.47 -7.73 16.92
C LYS A 387 32.28 -9.02 17.13
N ILE A 388 31.79 -9.95 17.96
CA ILE A 388 32.40 -11.24 18.27
C ILE A 388 31.75 -12.34 17.40
N ARG A 389 30.48 -12.19 17.00
CA ARG A 389 29.84 -13.01 15.96
C ARG A 389 30.27 -12.64 14.54
N LEU A 390 30.60 -11.37 14.32
CA LEU A 390 31.45 -10.93 13.21
C LEU A 390 32.89 -11.18 13.63
N GLY A 391 33.29 -12.45 13.63
CA GLY A 391 34.60 -12.89 14.13
C GLY A 391 35.73 -11.95 13.73
N ASP A 392 36.53 -11.58 14.73
CA ASP A 392 37.87 -11.01 14.65
C ASP A 392 38.29 -10.47 13.27
N PHE A 393 37.69 -9.36 12.84
CA PHE A 393 38.42 -8.41 12.01
C PHE A 393 39.39 -7.66 12.93
N GLY A 394 40.38 -8.42 13.38
CA GLY A 394 41.58 -7.93 14.01
C GLY A 394 42.21 -6.87 13.12
N GLN A 395 42.87 -5.94 13.79
CA GLN A 395 43.63 -4.83 13.20
C GLN A 395 44.85 -5.29 12.37
N HIS A 396 44.86 -6.47 11.75
CA HIS A 396 45.91 -6.87 10.82
C HIS A 396 45.32 -7.16 9.43
N SER A 397 45.50 -6.14 8.59
CA SER A 397 45.34 -6.13 7.14
C SER A 397 46.08 -7.29 6.49
N TYR A 398 45.41 -8.42 6.27
CA TYR A 398 45.84 -9.44 5.31
C TYR A 398 44.61 -10.09 4.69
N LEU A 399 43.89 -9.32 3.87
CA LEU A 399 43.16 -9.83 2.70
C LEU A 399 42.67 -8.61 1.92
N ILE A 400 43.29 -8.43 0.74
CA ILE A 400 43.15 -7.33 -0.21
C ILE A 400 44.11 -6.17 0.07
N ASP A 401 45.13 -6.10 -0.78
CA ASP A 401 46.16 -5.07 -0.81
C ASP A 401 45.52 -3.73 -1.26
N VAL A 402 45.46 -2.78 -0.33
CA VAL A 402 44.76 -1.49 -0.44
C VAL A 402 45.80 -0.38 -0.31
N THR A 403 46.12 0.30 -1.42
CA THR A 403 46.96 1.50 -1.39
C THR A 403 46.32 2.75 -1.98
N ALA A 404 44.99 2.78 -2.23
CA ALA A 404 44.29 4.01 -2.64
C ALA A 404 42.82 4.18 -2.18
N GLY A 405 42.20 3.22 -1.47
CA GLY A 405 40.73 3.11 -1.33
C GLY A 405 40.10 3.29 0.07
N LEU A 406 40.87 3.61 1.12
CA LEU A 406 40.36 3.65 2.51
C LEU A 406 39.16 4.60 2.72
N ARG A 407 39.10 5.73 2.01
CA ARG A 407 38.04 6.74 2.19
C ARG A 407 36.77 6.43 1.38
N ASP A 408 36.90 5.72 0.26
CA ASP A 408 35.76 5.32 -0.58
C ASP A 408 34.92 4.25 0.14
N PHE A 409 35.59 3.31 0.82
CA PHE A 409 34.93 2.30 1.64
C PHE A 409 34.18 2.92 2.82
N GLU A 410 34.75 3.95 3.45
CA GLU A 410 34.09 4.68 4.53
C GLU A 410 32.81 5.39 4.07
N ILE A 411 32.80 5.96 2.85
CA ILE A 411 31.61 6.58 2.27
C ILE A 411 30.52 5.52 2.04
N ILE A 412 30.86 4.38 1.45
CA ILE A 412 29.91 3.27 1.21
C ILE A 412 29.35 2.75 2.54
N LEU A 413 30.20 2.54 3.54
CA LEU A 413 29.77 2.05 4.85
C LEU A 413 28.79 3.01 5.51
N ASN A 414 29.05 4.33 5.43
CA ASN A 414 28.13 5.34 5.93
C ASN A 414 26.81 5.36 5.15
N LEU A 415 26.85 5.24 3.82
CA LEU A 415 25.65 5.13 2.98
C LEU A 415 24.80 3.90 3.34
N VAL A 416 25.42 2.73 3.47
CA VAL A 416 24.73 1.50 3.88
C VAL A 416 24.12 1.68 5.28
N ARG A 417 24.88 2.23 6.23
CA ARG A 417 24.42 2.44 7.61
C ARG A 417 23.22 3.39 7.67
N TYR A 418 23.27 4.53 6.99
CA TYR A 418 22.15 5.48 6.98
C TYR A 418 20.96 4.96 6.17
N TYR A 419 21.20 4.15 5.14
CA TYR A 419 20.14 3.47 4.38
C TYR A 419 19.39 2.48 5.25
N ILE A 420 20.08 1.56 5.93
CA ILE A 420 19.45 0.57 6.82
C ILE A 420 18.71 1.28 7.96
N PHE A 421 19.30 2.33 8.54
CA PHE A 421 18.66 3.09 9.60
C PHE A 421 17.37 3.78 9.15
N SER A 422 17.41 4.51 8.02
CA SER A 422 16.24 5.20 7.48
C SER A 422 15.16 4.23 7.01
N LEU A 423 15.54 3.15 6.33
CA LEU A 423 14.64 2.10 5.88
C LEU A 423 13.96 1.41 7.07
N SER A 424 14.71 1.02 8.10
CA SER A 424 14.15 0.40 9.31
C SER A 424 13.19 1.35 10.01
N PHE A 425 13.55 2.63 10.15
CA PHE A 425 12.71 3.65 10.76
C PHE A 425 11.36 3.79 10.03
N LEU A 426 11.41 3.96 8.71
CA LEU A 426 10.22 4.14 7.89
C LEU A 426 9.38 2.87 7.80
N ALA A 427 10.02 1.70 7.65
CA ALA A 427 9.34 0.41 7.57
C ALA A 427 8.61 0.09 8.88
N SER A 428 9.23 0.34 10.05
CA SER A 428 8.56 0.13 11.33
C SER A 428 7.32 1.00 11.48
N ILE A 429 7.38 2.28 11.06
CA ILE A 429 6.21 3.16 11.10
C ILE A 429 5.09 2.65 10.18
N TYR A 430 5.44 2.26 8.95
CA TYR A 430 4.51 1.68 7.99
C TYR A 430 3.82 0.42 8.55
N LEU A 431 4.60 -0.51 9.11
CA LEU A 431 4.11 -1.78 9.66
C LEU A 431 3.24 -1.56 10.88
N ILE A 432 3.65 -0.69 11.81
CA ILE A 432 2.86 -0.34 12.99
C ILE A 432 1.51 0.22 12.56
N PHE A 433 1.51 1.18 11.64
CA PHE A 433 0.26 1.76 11.14
C PHE A 433 -0.64 0.70 10.49
N THR A 434 -0.06 -0.19 9.66
CA THR A 434 -0.82 -1.28 9.03
C THR A 434 -1.39 -2.25 10.06
N ALA A 435 -0.61 -2.58 11.09
CA ALA A 435 -1.04 -3.45 12.18
C ALA A 435 -2.25 -2.84 12.90
N PHE A 436 -2.21 -1.55 13.24
CA PHE A 436 -3.33 -0.84 13.87
C PHE A 436 -4.59 -0.82 13.01
N ASP A 437 -4.45 -0.63 11.69
CA ASP A 437 -5.60 -0.58 10.76
C ASP A 437 -6.31 -1.94 10.67
N LEU A 438 -5.55 -3.04 10.59
CA LEU A 438 -6.10 -4.39 10.47
C LEU A 438 -6.48 -5.01 11.82
N TRP A 439 -6.06 -4.41 12.93
CA TRP A 439 -6.21 -5.03 14.24
C TRP A 439 -7.66 -5.29 14.63
N ARG A 440 -8.59 -4.38 14.33
CA ARG A 440 -10.03 -4.56 14.65
C ARG A 440 -10.64 -5.80 14.02
N PHE A 441 -10.08 -6.27 12.91
CA PHE A 441 -10.54 -7.47 12.24
C PHE A 441 -9.86 -8.70 12.84
N ALA A 442 -8.53 -8.64 13.00
CA ALA A 442 -7.73 -9.72 13.54
C ALA A 442 -8.05 -10.05 15.02
N GLY A 443 -8.40 -9.05 15.84
CA GLY A 443 -8.66 -9.24 17.27
C GLY A 443 -9.93 -10.03 17.59
N ASN A 444 -10.85 -10.14 16.63
CA ASN A 444 -12.12 -10.86 16.77
C ASN A 444 -12.05 -12.32 16.26
N ILE A 445 -10.88 -12.76 15.79
CA ILE A 445 -10.66 -14.10 15.23
C ILE A 445 -9.75 -14.89 16.18
N ASP A 446 -10.10 -16.14 16.46
CA ASP A 446 -9.24 -17.06 17.21
C ASP A 446 -7.93 -17.29 16.44
N GLY A 447 -6.79 -16.97 17.07
CA GLY A 447 -5.49 -17.00 16.40
C GLY A 447 -5.23 -15.84 15.42
N GLY A 448 -6.12 -14.83 15.36
CA GLY A 448 -5.98 -13.69 14.46
C GLY A 448 -4.73 -12.84 14.68
N THR A 449 -4.15 -12.87 15.89
CA THR A 449 -2.85 -12.22 16.17
C THR A 449 -1.70 -12.86 15.39
N TYR A 450 -1.68 -14.19 15.32
CA TYR A 450 -0.71 -14.93 14.52
C TYR A 450 -0.91 -14.66 13.03
N LEU A 451 -2.17 -14.66 12.56
CA LEU A 451 -2.49 -14.32 11.17
C LEU A 451 -2.03 -12.90 10.81
N LEU A 452 -2.23 -11.93 11.70
CA LEU A 452 -1.76 -10.56 11.46
C LEU A 452 -0.23 -10.49 11.41
N LEU A 453 0.47 -11.17 12.32
CA LEU A 453 1.94 -11.20 12.30
C LEU A 453 2.48 -11.85 11.03
N LEU A 454 1.85 -12.95 10.58
CA LEU A 454 2.18 -13.61 9.34
C LEU A 454 1.94 -12.70 8.13
N TYR A 455 0.81 -11.98 8.12
CA TYR A 455 0.49 -10.97 7.11
C TYR A 455 1.57 -9.88 7.07
N LEU A 456 1.94 -9.30 8.22
CA LEU A 456 2.95 -8.25 8.31
C LEU A 456 4.33 -8.74 7.84
N LEU A 457 4.66 -10.02 8.05
CA LEU A 457 5.89 -10.63 7.55
C LEU A 457 5.91 -10.71 6.02
N PHE A 458 4.83 -11.20 5.40
CA PHE A 458 4.71 -11.26 3.94
C PHE A 458 4.54 -9.88 3.29
N LEU A 459 4.17 -8.87 4.06
CA LEU A 459 4.12 -7.48 3.60
C LEU A 459 5.53 -6.85 3.48
N LEU A 460 6.55 -7.37 4.15
CA LEU A 460 7.90 -6.77 4.20
C LEU A 460 8.55 -6.48 2.83
N PRO A 461 8.53 -7.39 1.84
CA PRO A 461 9.12 -7.10 0.52
C PRO A 461 8.45 -5.90 -0.17
N PHE A 462 7.13 -5.77 -0.04
CA PHE A 462 6.39 -4.62 -0.56
C PHE A 462 6.77 -3.32 0.16
N VAL A 463 6.85 -3.36 1.50
CA VAL A 463 7.29 -2.19 2.30
C VAL A 463 8.71 -1.78 1.94
N TYR A 464 9.60 -2.74 1.72
CA TYR A 464 10.96 -2.47 1.29
C TYR A 464 11.01 -1.72 -0.05
N ILE A 465 10.38 -2.27 -1.09
CA ILE A 465 10.41 -1.67 -2.44
C ILE A 465 9.78 -0.28 -2.45
N SER A 466 8.68 -0.09 -1.72
CA SER A 466 7.99 1.20 -1.64
C SER A 466 8.78 2.27 -0.89
N LEU A 467 9.58 1.90 0.13
CA LEU A 467 10.34 2.84 0.95
C LEU A 467 11.82 2.98 0.55
N ALA A 468 12.35 2.10 -0.31
CA ALA A 468 13.73 2.14 -0.76
C ALA A 468 14.12 3.50 -1.39
N PRO A 469 13.34 4.11 -2.31
CA PRO A 469 13.68 5.41 -2.91
C PRO A 469 13.86 6.54 -1.87
N ALA A 470 12.95 6.60 -0.89
CA ALA A 470 12.99 7.56 0.20
C ALA A 470 14.25 7.36 1.08
N SER A 471 14.55 6.10 1.37
CA SER A 471 15.67 5.69 2.23
C SER A 471 17.03 5.97 1.56
N VAL A 472 17.14 5.77 0.23
CA VAL A 472 18.35 6.12 -0.54
C VAL A 472 18.60 7.61 -0.50
N LEU A 473 17.58 8.42 -0.80
CA LEU A 473 17.68 9.87 -0.77
C LEU A 473 18.16 10.38 0.59
N LEU A 474 17.50 9.93 1.68
CA LEU A 474 17.87 10.29 3.05
C LEU A 474 19.28 9.83 3.41
N SER A 475 19.71 8.65 2.96
CA SER A 475 21.06 8.14 3.21
C SER A 475 22.15 8.99 2.54
N ILE A 476 21.95 9.34 1.27
CA ILE A 476 22.90 10.15 0.49
C ILE A 476 23.04 11.54 1.13
N LEU A 477 21.91 12.16 1.47
CA LEU A 477 21.91 13.47 2.13
C LEU A 477 22.57 13.41 3.50
N ALA A 478 22.22 12.42 4.33
CA ALA A 478 22.82 12.26 5.64
C ALA A 478 24.35 12.13 5.53
N THR A 479 24.83 11.30 4.59
CA THR A 479 26.25 11.07 4.37
C THR A 479 26.98 12.36 3.96
N TYR A 480 26.58 12.97 2.84
CA TYR A 480 27.31 14.09 2.27
C TYR A 480 27.12 15.40 3.04
N VAL A 481 25.94 15.65 3.62
CA VAL A 481 25.72 16.84 4.46
C VAL A 481 26.53 16.76 5.76
N LEU A 482 26.63 15.57 6.39
CA LEU A 482 27.45 15.40 7.59
C LEU A 482 28.95 15.54 7.26
N LYS A 483 29.43 14.90 6.20
CA LYS A 483 30.84 15.03 5.76
C LYS A 483 31.18 16.47 5.34
N SER A 484 30.27 17.16 4.65
CA SER A 484 30.43 18.58 4.30
C SER A 484 30.62 19.43 5.54
N ARG A 485 29.80 19.22 6.57
CA ARG A 485 29.83 19.99 7.82
C ARG A 485 31.02 19.68 8.72
N ASN A 486 31.53 18.46 8.67
CA ASN A 486 32.75 18.10 9.38
C ASN A 486 34.01 18.60 8.65
N ASN A 487 33.86 19.39 7.58
CA ASN A 487 34.94 19.86 6.72
C ASN A 487 35.75 18.72 6.07
N GLU A 488 35.21 17.50 6.02
CA GLU A 488 35.86 16.34 5.38
C GLU A 488 35.91 16.50 3.86
N ILE A 489 34.92 17.19 3.28
CA ILE A 489 34.86 17.47 1.84
C ILE A 489 35.82 18.61 1.49
N VAL A 490 35.93 19.63 2.34
CA VAL A 490 36.88 20.74 2.13
C VAL A 490 38.31 20.23 2.23
N THR A 491 38.60 19.34 3.19
CA THR A 491 39.92 18.70 3.30
C THR A 491 40.21 17.75 2.13
N TRP A 492 39.18 17.10 1.56
CA TRP A 492 39.30 16.29 0.35
C TRP A 492 39.75 17.14 -0.85
N THR A 493 39.06 18.24 -1.11
CA THR A 493 39.40 19.14 -2.24
C THR A 493 40.72 19.85 -2.02
N ALA A 494 41.03 20.25 -0.78
CA ALA A 494 42.32 20.85 -0.44
C ALA A 494 43.51 19.89 -0.63
N ALA A 495 43.28 18.57 -0.55
CA ALA A 495 44.27 17.54 -0.85
C ALA A 495 44.44 17.27 -2.37
N GLY A 496 43.85 18.11 -3.24
CA GLY A 496 43.93 17.98 -4.70
C GLY A 496 43.03 16.89 -5.28
N GLN A 497 42.14 16.29 -4.49
CA GLN A 497 41.22 15.27 -4.97
C GLN A 497 39.94 15.90 -5.52
N SER A 498 39.53 15.45 -6.71
CA SER A 498 38.31 15.92 -7.37
C SER A 498 37.05 15.57 -6.56
N ILE A 499 36.06 16.48 -6.59
CA ILE A 499 34.73 16.24 -6.01
C ILE A 499 33.98 15.13 -6.76
N TYR A 500 34.25 14.95 -8.06
CA TYR A 500 33.63 13.88 -8.84
C TYR A 500 34.03 12.48 -8.34
N ARG A 501 35.27 12.33 -7.82
CA ARG A 501 35.73 11.08 -7.21
C ARG A 501 34.94 10.71 -5.96
N LEU A 502 34.51 11.73 -5.19
CA LEU A 502 33.72 11.56 -3.98
C LEU A 502 32.28 11.08 -4.25
N LEU A 503 31.79 11.19 -5.50
CA LEU A 503 30.48 10.70 -5.94
C LEU A 503 30.49 9.24 -6.41
N ILE A 504 31.63 8.72 -6.90
CA ILE A 504 31.75 7.36 -7.44
C ILE A 504 31.24 6.28 -6.46
N PRO A 505 31.62 6.29 -5.16
CA PRO A 505 31.17 5.26 -4.24
C PRO A 505 29.64 5.30 -4.01
N CYS A 506 29.04 6.49 -4.11
CA CYS A 506 27.58 6.64 -4.04
C CYS A 506 26.87 6.09 -5.27
N PHE A 507 27.42 6.29 -6.46
CA PHE A 507 26.87 5.70 -7.68
C PHE A 507 26.99 4.18 -7.70
N MET A 508 28.13 3.64 -7.25
CA MET A 508 28.30 2.19 -7.08
C MET A 508 27.28 1.61 -6.09
N PHE A 509 27.12 2.26 -4.93
CA PHE A 509 26.11 1.88 -3.94
C PHE A 509 24.69 1.90 -4.54
N ALA A 510 24.36 2.93 -5.31
CA ALA A 510 23.05 3.07 -5.94
C ALA A 510 22.78 1.99 -7.01
N VAL A 511 23.76 1.65 -7.84
CA VAL A 511 23.64 0.55 -8.80
C VAL A 511 23.45 -0.78 -8.07
N GLY A 512 24.23 -1.04 -7.01
CA GLY A 512 24.07 -2.23 -6.18
C GLY A 512 22.68 -2.34 -5.55
N LEU A 513 22.14 -1.23 -5.03
CA LEU A 513 20.77 -1.17 -4.53
C LEU A 513 19.72 -1.40 -5.63
N GLY A 514 19.94 -0.91 -6.84
CA GLY A 514 19.07 -1.18 -7.99
C GLY A 514 18.95 -2.67 -8.27
N ILE A 515 20.07 -3.39 -8.27
CA ILE A 515 20.11 -4.84 -8.46
C ILE A 515 19.38 -5.57 -7.32
N ILE A 516 19.60 -5.15 -6.08
CA ILE A 516 18.89 -5.72 -4.90
C ILE A 516 17.38 -5.49 -5.01
N ASN A 517 16.95 -4.27 -5.33
CA ASN A 517 15.53 -3.92 -5.50
C ASN A 517 14.88 -4.77 -6.59
N PHE A 518 15.54 -4.90 -7.75
CA PHE A 518 15.06 -5.70 -8.86
C PHE A 518 14.95 -7.18 -8.48
N THR A 519 15.96 -7.72 -7.77
CA THR A 519 15.95 -9.12 -7.31
C THR A 519 14.81 -9.40 -6.34
N ILE A 520 14.59 -8.52 -5.35
CA ILE A 520 13.48 -8.66 -4.40
C ILE A 520 12.14 -8.54 -5.12
N GLN A 521 12.03 -7.62 -6.07
CA GLN A 521 10.82 -7.41 -6.87
C GLN A 521 10.46 -8.62 -7.75
N GLU A 522 11.46 -9.33 -8.29
CA GLU A 522 11.22 -10.44 -9.22
C GLU A 522 11.08 -11.79 -8.51
N LEU A 523 11.83 -12.03 -7.42
CA LEU A 523 11.83 -13.32 -6.74
C LEU A 523 10.90 -13.36 -5.52
N ALA A 524 10.95 -12.34 -4.66
CA ALA A 524 10.29 -12.38 -3.36
C ALA A 524 8.90 -11.70 -3.39
N ALA A 525 8.79 -10.54 -4.04
CA ALA A 525 7.58 -9.73 -4.01
C ALA A 525 6.34 -10.42 -4.61
N PRO A 526 6.40 -11.14 -5.75
CA PRO A 526 5.20 -11.71 -6.37
C PRO A 526 4.53 -12.75 -5.45
N TYR A 527 5.31 -13.69 -4.92
CA TYR A 527 4.83 -14.71 -3.99
C TYR A 527 4.35 -14.09 -2.67
N ALA A 528 5.12 -13.16 -2.11
CA ALA A 528 4.77 -12.50 -0.87
C ALA A 528 3.49 -11.68 -0.99
N ASN A 529 3.29 -10.96 -2.12
CA ASN A 529 2.10 -10.17 -2.41
C ASN A 529 0.84 -11.03 -2.55
N GLN A 530 0.92 -12.18 -3.21
CA GLN A 530 -0.22 -13.11 -3.26
C GLN A 530 -0.60 -13.60 -1.86
N LYS A 531 0.39 -14.02 -1.05
CA LYS A 531 0.15 -14.49 0.32
C LYS A 531 -0.39 -13.39 1.25
N GLN A 532 0.15 -12.17 1.18
CA GLN A 532 -0.35 -11.07 2.02
C GLN A 532 -1.77 -10.65 1.65
N ASP A 533 -2.15 -10.64 0.36
CA ASP A 533 -3.53 -10.31 -0.04
C ASP A 533 -4.51 -11.39 0.42
N GLN A 534 -4.16 -12.69 0.28
CA GLN A 534 -4.95 -13.80 0.81
C GLN A 534 -5.16 -13.70 2.34
N LEU A 535 -4.08 -13.45 3.09
CA LEU A 535 -4.16 -13.29 4.54
C LEU A 535 -4.97 -12.05 4.94
N ARG A 536 -4.85 -10.95 4.17
CA ARG A 536 -5.61 -9.72 4.41
C ARG A 536 -7.11 -9.94 4.20
N GLU A 537 -7.49 -10.68 3.16
CA GLU A 537 -8.88 -11.03 2.90
C GLU A 537 -9.44 -11.93 4.01
N GLN A 538 -8.70 -12.95 4.43
CA GLN A 538 -9.08 -13.79 5.58
C GLN A 538 -9.28 -12.96 6.84
N ILE A 539 -8.37 -12.02 7.13
CA ILE A 539 -8.49 -11.12 8.29
C ILE A 539 -9.77 -10.26 8.16
N ARG A 540 -10.00 -9.61 7.00
CA ARG A 540 -11.15 -8.72 6.81
C ARG A 540 -12.50 -9.43 6.84
N ASN A 541 -12.55 -10.68 6.39
CA ASN A 541 -13.79 -11.48 6.33
C ASN A 541 -14.01 -12.33 7.59
N TYR A 542 -13.34 -12.03 8.70
CA TYR A 542 -13.43 -12.79 9.96
C TYR A 542 -13.12 -14.28 9.80
N GLY A 543 -12.14 -14.61 8.95
CA GLY A 543 -11.74 -15.98 8.65
C GLY A 543 -12.69 -16.75 7.74
N ARG A 544 -13.78 -16.13 7.25
CA ARG A 544 -14.68 -16.78 6.28
C ARG A 544 -14.02 -16.77 4.90
N PRO A 545 -13.83 -17.94 4.26
CA PRO A 545 -13.44 -17.97 2.87
C PRO A 545 -14.52 -17.25 2.03
N ILE A 546 -14.08 -16.56 0.97
CA ILE A 546 -14.98 -16.04 -0.07
C ILE A 546 -15.88 -17.20 -0.51
N ASN A 547 -17.18 -16.92 -0.71
CA ASN A 547 -18.18 -17.90 -1.14
C ASN A 547 -17.59 -18.80 -2.24
N SER A 548 -17.31 -20.06 -1.90
CA SER A 548 -16.74 -21.08 -2.79
C SER A 548 -17.72 -21.53 -3.90
N ASP A 549 -18.79 -20.78 -4.10
CA ASP A 549 -19.88 -21.10 -5.02
C ASP A 549 -19.96 -20.10 -6.20
N GLU A 550 -19.07 -19.10 -6.22
CA GLU A 550 -18.90 -18.20 -7.37
C GLU A 550 -18.35 -18.98 -8.59
N ARG A 551 -19.00 -18.78 -9.73
CA ARG A 551 -18.55 -19.31 -11.03
C ARG A 551 -17.55 -18.36 -11.66
N PHE A 552 -16.39 -18.89 -12.01
CA PHE A 552 -15.38 -18.20 -12.82
C PHE A 552 -15.69 -18.40 -14.30
N TRP A 553 -15.37 -17.40 -15.12
CA TRP A 553 -15.57 -17.38 -16.57
C TRP A 553 -14.27 -16.98 -17.27
N VAL A 554 -13.89 -17.72 -18.30
CA VAL A 554 -12.69 -17.46 -19.12
C VAL A 554 -13.04 -17.62 -20.59
N ALA A 555 -12.50 -16.73 -21.43
CA ALA A 555 -12.65 -16.75 -22.88
C ALA A 555 -11.29 -17.14 -23.47
N ASP A 556 -11.31 -18.13 -24.35
CA ASP A 556 -10.13 -18.62 -25.06
C ASP A 556 -10.48 -18.76 -26.54
N GLY A 557 -10.23 -17.68 -27.30
CA GLY A 557 -10.49 -17.60 -28.74
C GLY A 557 -11.97 -17.72 -29.10
N ASN A 558 -12.43 -18.96 -29.28
CA ASN A 558 -13.79 -19.32 -29.68
C ASN A 558 -14.47 -20.25 -28.65
N LEU A 559 -13.82 -20.44 -27.49
CA LEU A 559 -14.31 -21.19 -26.35
C LEU A 559 -14.62 -20.22 -25.22
N ILE A 560 -15.75 -20.41 -24.55
CA ILE A 560 -16.02 -19.78 -23.25
C ILE A 560 -16.14 -20.88 -22.21
N ILE A 561 -15.35 -20.81 -21.15
CA ILE A 561 -15.25 -21.83 -20.11
C ILE A 561 -15.77 -21.23 -18.81
N SER A 562 -16.70 -21.93 -18.16
CA SER A 562 -17.20 -21.57 -16.83
C SER A 562 -16.97 -22.71 -15.84
N PHE A 563 -16.58 -22.40 -14.61
CA PHE A 563 -16.30 -23.43 -13.59
C PHE A 563 -16.48 -22.91 -12.16
N LYS A 564 -16.79 -23.82 -11.22
CA LYS A 564 -16.82 -23.55 -9.77
C LYS A 564 -15.55 -24.11 -9.11
N SER A 565 -14.95 -23.35 -8.21
CA SER A 565 -13.73 -23.79 -7.51
C SER A 565 -14.06 -24.52 -6.22
N LYS A 566 -13.36 -25.65 -5.96
CA LYS A 566 -13.01 -26.01 -4.58
C LYS A 566 -11.64 -26.69 -4.54
N GLU A 567 -10.87 -26.29 -3.53
CA GLU A 567 -9.61 -26.85 -3.02
C GLU A 567 -8.38 -26.75 -3.94
N PHE A 568 -7.60 -25.67 -3.74
CA PHE A 568 -6.17 -25.67 -4.02
C PHE A 568 -5.49 -26.69 -3.09
N GLY A 569 -5.46 -27.95 -3.51
CA GLY A 569 -4.57 -28.96 -2.93
C GLY A 569 -3.11 -28.56 -3.10
N SER A 570 -2.25 -29.06 -2.21
CA SER A 570 -0.79 -28.90 -2.36
C SER A 570 -0.32 -29.53 -3.67
N ASP A 571 0.41 -28.74 -4.46
CA ASP A 571 1.08 -29.06 -5.72
C ASP A 571 0.22 -29.46 -6.93
N ASN A 572 0.16 -28.53 -7.90
CA ASN A 572 -0.11 -28.71 -9.33
C ASN A 572 -1.39 -29.42 -9.82
N ASP A 573 -2.26 -29.94 -8.96
CA ASP A 573 -3.51 -30.59 -9.38
C ASP A 573 -4.66 -29.56 -9.47
N TYR A 574 -4.75 -28.86 -10.61
CA TYR A 574 -5.82 -27.91 -10.89
C TYR A 574 -7.11 -28.65 -11.25
N SER A 575 -7.85 -29.08 -10.22
CA SER A 575 -9.19 -29.64 -10.40
C SER A 575 -10.25 -28.55 -10.27
N ALA A 576 -11.08 -28.35 -11.29
CA ALA A 576 -12.31 -27.57 -11.14
C ALA A 576 -13.49 -28.49 -10.95
N ARG A 577 -14.53 -27.94 -10.31
CA ARG A 577 -15.83 -28.58 -10.16
C ARG A 577 -16.85 -27.88 -11.06
N SER A 578 -17.82 -28.64 -11.57
CA SER A 578 -18.94 -28.13 -12.37
C SER A 578 -18.49 -27.26 -13.55
N VAL A 579 -17.66 -27.84 -14.43
CA VAL A 579 -17.11 -27.14 -15.60
C VAL A 579 -18.08 -27.23 -16.77
N VAL A 580 -18.30 -26.09 -17.43
CA VAL A 580 -19.07 -25.98 -18.66
C VAL A 580 -18.22 -25.25 -19.70
N VAL A 581 -18.02 -25.88 -20.86
CA VAL A 581 -17.31 -25.29 -22.01
C VAL A 581 -18.30 -25.06 -23.14
N TYR A 582 -18.37 -23.82 -23.60
CA TYR A 582 -19.19 -23.36 -24.72
C TYR A 582 -18.29 -23.15 -25.93
N GLU A 583 -18.51 -23.92 -26.99
CA GLU A 583 -17.78 -23.83 -28.26
C GLU A 583 -18.66 -23.13 -29.31
N PHE A 584 -18.16 -22.00 -29.84
CA PHE A 584 -18.85 -21.21 -30.85
C PHE A 584 -18.32 -21.50 -32.26
N SER A 585 -18.95 -20.93 -33.28
CA SER A 585 -18.48 -21.00 -34.67
C SER A 585 -17.44 -19.90 -34.96
N ASN A 586 -16.40 -20.21 -35.74
CA ASN A 586 -15.38 -19.20 -36.13
C ASN A 586 -15.94 -18.06 -37.00
N LYS A 587 -17.12 -18.23 -37.62
CA LYS A 587 -17.70 -17.29 -38.59
C LYS A 587 -19.00 -16.62 -38.12
N THR A 588 -19.75 -17.25 -37.23
CA THR A 588 -21.05 -16.79 -36.72
C THR A 588 -21.05 -16.85 -35.19
N PRO A 589 -21.78 -15.98 -34.48
CA PRO A 589 -21.90 -16.05 -33.01
C PRO A 589 -22.78 -17.23 -32.54
N GLU A 590 -22.94 -18.27 -33.36
CA GLU A 590 -23.76 -19.43 -33.06
C GLU A 590 -22.98 -20.44 -32.20
N LEU A 591 -23.62 -20.89 -31.12
CA LEU A 591 -23.12 -21.95 -30.25
C LEU A 591 -23.22 -23.30 -30.97
N GLN A 592 -22.11 -24.01 -31.13
CA GLN A 592 -22.06 -25.32 -31.78
C GLN A 592 -22.12 -26.47 -30.77
N THR A 593 -21.32 -26.39 -29.72
CA THR A 593 -21.18 -27.48 -28.75
C THR A 593 -21.14 -26.95 -27.33
N VAL A 594 -21.82 -27.65 -26.41
CA VAL A 594 -21.68 -27.43 -24.96
C VAL A 594 -21.18 -28.71 -24.32
N TYR A 595 -20.04 -28.61 -23.63
CA TYR A 595 -19.48 -29.68 -22.81
C TYR A 595 -19.78 -29.39 -21.35
N ARG A 596 -20.39 -30.32 -20.62
CA ARG A 596 -20.66 -30.20 -19.19
C ARG A 596 -20.06 -31.40 -18.46
N CYS A 597 -19.27 -31.15 -17.43
CA CYS A 597 -18.66 -32.19 -16.60
C CYS A 597 -18.63 -31.78 -15.12
N GLU A 598 -18.60 -32.78 -14.24
CA GLU A 598 -18.54 -32.55 -12.80
C GLU A 598 -17.16 -32.14 -12.32
N ALA A 599 -16.10 -32.67 -12.94
CA ALA A 599 -14.74 -32.21 -12.70
C ALA A 599 -13.92 -32.18 -14.00
N ALA A 600 -12.92 -31.32 -14.03
CA ALA A 600 -11.92 -31.29 -15.10
C ALA A 600 -10.55 -30.98 -14.51
N LYS A 601 -9.53 -31.55 -15.14
CA LYS A 601 -8.12 -31.25 -14.88
C LYS A 601 -7.55 -30.46 -16.06
N TRP A 602 -6.80 -29.40 -15.75
CA TRP A 602 -6.13 -28.61 -16.78
C TRP A 602 -4.70 -29.07 -16.97
N ASN A 603 -4.38 -29.53 -18.17
CA ASN A 603 -3.03 -29.81 -18.61
C ASN A 603 -2.53 -28.70 -19.54
N SER A 604 -1.22 -28.63 -19.79
CA SER A 604 -0.64 -27.65 -20.69
C SER A 604 -1.12 -27.89 -22.13
N GLY A 605 -2.09 -27.09 -22.59
CA GLY A 605 -2.61 -27.12 -23.96
C GLY A 605 -3.96 -27.82 -24.15
N TYR A 606 -4.53 -28.47 -23.12
CA TYR A 606 -5.87 -29.07 -23.19
C TYR A 606 -6.52 -29.24 -21.82
N ILE A 607 -7.85 -29.21 -21.81
CA ILE A 607 -8.68 -29.58 -20.65
C ILE A 607 -8.98 -31.07 -20.74
N GLU A 608 -8.64 -31.81 -19.69
CA GLU A 608 -9.02 -33.21 -19.54
C GLU A 608 -10.24 -33.32 -18.64
N PHE A 609 -11.39 -33.69 -19.21
CA PHE A 609 -12.63 -33.80 -18.44
C PHE A 609 -12.69 -35.15 -17.70
N SER A 610 -13.12 -35.13 -16.43
CA SER A 610 -13.41 -36.36 -15.70
C SER A 610 -14.72 -36.97 -16.19
N THR A 611 -14.78 -38.30 -16.25
CA THR A 611 -15.97 -39.03 -16.71
C THR A 611 -17.12 -38.97 -15.70
N PRO A 612 -18.39 -38.90 -16.15
CA PRO A 612 -18.89 -38.78 -17.53
C PRO A 612 -19.00 -37.32 -18.02
N VAL A 613 -18.70 -37.09 -19.31
CA VAL A 613 -18.84 -35.77 -19.97
C VAL A 613 -20.15 -35.74 -20.75
N LYS A 614 -21.05 -34.81 -20.43
CA LYS A 614 -22.26 -34.58 -21.21
C LYS A 614 -21.94 -33.60 -22.33
N VAL A 615 -22.09 -34.03 -23.58
CA VAL A 615 -21.89 -33.17 -24.75
C VAL A 615 -23.22 -32.94 -25.44
N THR A 616 -23.54 -31.68 -25.65
CA THR A 616 -24.73 -31.23 -26.37
C THR A 616 -24.27 -30.54 -27.65
N LYS A 617 -24.42 -31.20 -28.80
CA LYS A 617 -24.19 -30.57 -30.10
C LYS A 617 -25.47 -29.95 -30.62
N LEU A 618 -25.40 -28.68 -30.99
CA LEU A 618 -26.48 -27.93 -31.62
C LEU A 618 -26.18 -27.84 -33.12
N LYS A 619 -26.98 -28.54 -33.94
CA LYS A 619 -26.88 -28.47 -35.41
C LYS A 619 -28.30 -28.34 -36.00
N ASP A 620 -28.54 -27.27 -36.75
CA ASP A 620 -29.81 -27.01 -37.45
C ASP A 620 -31.07 -27.15 -36.57
N GLY A 621 -31.03 -26.64 -35.33
CA GLY A 621 -32.16 -26.69 -34.40
C GLY A 621 -32.45 -28.09 -33.81
N ARG A 622 -31.60 -29.08 -34.08
CA ARG A 622 -31.62 -30.41 -33.44
C ARG A 622 -30.48 -30.52 -32.44
N THR A 623 -30.77 -31.15 -31.30
CA THR A 623 -29.79 -31.41 -30.26
C THR A 623 -29.43 -32.87 -30.19
N GLU A 624 -28.15 -33.15 -30.41
CA GLU A 624 -27.58 -34.47 -30.20
C GLU A 624 -26.88 -34.48 -28.85
N ASN A 625 -27.45 -35.23 -27.91
CA ASN A 625 -26.88 -35.42 -26.58
C ASN A 625 -26.15 -36.76 -26.55
N PHE A 626 -24.85 -36.74 -26.27
CA PHE A 626 -24.06 -37.95 -26.09
C PHE A 626 -23.18 -37.82 -24.84
N GLN A 627 -22.94 -38.95 -24.18
CA GLN A 627 -22.03 -39.04 -23.06
C GLN A 627 -20.68 -39.55 -23.58
N LEU A 628 -19.61 -38.78 -23.34
CA LEU A 628 -18.25 -39.21 -23.63
C LEU A 628 -17.57 -39.70 -22.36
N TYR A 629 -16.84 -40.81 -22.49
CA TYR A 629 -16.00 -41.41 -21.45
C TYR A 629 -14.56 -40.87 -21.47
N SER A 630 -14.22 -40.00 -22.41
CA SER A 630 -13.05 -39.14 -22.35
C SER A 630 -13.23 -38.07 -23.42
N ALA A 631 -12.94 -36.83 -23.06
CA ALA A 631 -12.88 -35.74 -24.02
C ALA A 631 -11.77 -34.81 -23.57
N SER A 632 -10.96 -34.39 -24.53
CA SER A 632 -10.01 -33.31 -24.34
C SER A 632 -10.34 -32.18 -25.30
N VAL A 633 -10.44 -30.97 -24.77
CA VAL A 633 -10.62 -29.76 -25.58
C VAL A 633 -9.30 -29.00 -25.56
N PRO A 634 -8.69 -28.72 -26.73
CA PRO A 634 -7.48 -27.93 -26.78
C PRO A 634 -7.77 -26.52 -26.26
N THR A 635 -6.94 -26.04 -25.35
CA THR A 635 -7.04 -24.69 -24.79
C THR A 635 -5.67 -24.03 -24.83
N SER A 636 -5.64 -22.78 -25.30
CA SER A 636 -4.41 -22.00 -25.41
C SER A 636 -3.90 -21.53 -24.04
N SER A 637 -4.79 -21.42 -23.04
CA SER A 637 -4.45 -20.95 -21.70
C SER A 637 -5.00 -21.85 -20.56
N ASN A 638 -4.38 -21.72 -19.38
CA ASN A 638 -4.87 -22.36 -18.15
C ASN A 638 -5.62 -21.32 -17.29
N PRO A 639 -6.95 -21.39 -17.20
CA PRO A 639 -7.79 -20.40 -16.50
C PRO A 639 -7.54 -20.34 -14.99
N PHE A 640 -6.98 -21.39 -14.38
CA PHE A 640 -6.59 -21.36 -12.97
C PHE A 640 -5.31 -20.59 -12.69
N LYS A 641 -4.39 -20.52 -13.66
CA LYS A 641 -3.26 -19.59 -13.59
C LYS A 641 -3.69 -18.14 -13.82
N GLU A 642 -4.80 -17.94 -14.54
CA GLU A 642 -5.35 -16.66 -14.99
C GLU A 642 -6.37 -16.01 -14.05
N THR A 643 -6.57 -16.52 -12.83
CA THR A 643 -7.38 -15.83 -11.81
C THR A 643 -6.79 -14.44 -11.57
N LEU A 644 -7.41 -13.39 -12.14
CA LEU A 644 -7.09 -11.95 -12.09
C LEU A 644 -5.96 -11.57 -11.14
N LYS A 645 -4.71 -11.93 -11.51
CA LYS A 645 -3.54 -11.60 -10.70
C LYS A 645 -3.23 -10.14 -10.93
N LYS A 646 -3.19 -9.36 -9.85
CA LYS A 646 -2.77 -7.96 -9.90
C LYS A 646 -1.35 -7.89 -10.50
N PRO A 647 -0.95 -6.81 -11.19
CA PRO A 647 0.43 -6.69 -11.69
C PRO A 647 1.50 -6.85 -10.60
N SER A 648 1.15 -6.58 -9.33
CA SER A 648 2.02 -6.80 -8.16
C SER A 648 2.24 -8.28 -7.80
N HIS A 649 1.41 -9.19 -8.30
CA HIS A 649 1.46 -10.63 -8.06
C HIS A 649 2.30 -11.38 -9.09
N LEU A 650 2.72 -10.71 -10.15
CA LEU A 650 3.40 -11.32 -11.29
C LEU A 650 4.88 -10.93 -11.34
N ASN A 651 5.70 -11.83 -11.85
CA ASN A 651 7.07 -11.48 -12.26
C ASN A 651 7.03 -10.70 -13.60
N ILE A 652 8.16 -10.15 -14.04
CA ILE A 652 8.22 -9.32 -15.25
C ILE A 652 7.85 -10.08 -16.52
N PHE A 653 8.23 -11.36 -16.62
CA PHE A 653 7.94 -12.21 -17.77
C PHE A 653 6.45 -12.49 -17.87
N GLU A 654 5.82 -12.91 -16.78
CA GLU A 654 4.37 -13.13 -16.66
C GLU A 654 3.60 -11.83 -16.91
N THR A 655 4.09 -10.69 -16.41
CA THR A 655 3.47 -9.37 -16.65
C THR A 655 3.53 -9.00 -18.13
N MET A 656 4.67 -9.27 -18.78
CA MET A 656 4.86 -8.98 -20.21
C MET A 656 4.04 -9.91 -21.10
N GLU A 657 3.94 -11.19 -20.74
CA GLU A 657 3.07 -12.15 -21.40
C GLU A 657 1.60 -11.73 -21.27
N ARG A 658 1.16 -11.32 -20.06
CA ARG A 658 -0.20 -10.82 -19.84
C ARG A 658 -0.50 -9.56 -20.65
N ALA A 659 0.46 -8.63 -20.75
CA ALA A 659 0.31 -7.45 -21.59
C ALA A 659 0.14 -7.78 -23.09
N ARG A 660 0.75 -8.88 -23.57
CA ARG A 660 0.65 -9.33 -24.97
C ARG A 660 -0.64 -10.08 -25.27
N VAL A 661 -1.12 -10.87 -24.30
CA VAL A 661 -2.32 -11.72 -24.44
C VAL A 661 -3.61 -10.96 -24.13
N SER A 662 -3.54 -9.85 -23.40
CA SER A 662 -4.72 -9.07 -23.03
C SER A 662 -5.45 -8.51 -24.26
N GLU A 663 -6.73 -8.87 -24.40
CA GLU A 663 -7.63 -8.39 -25.45
C GLU A 663 -8.15 -6.96 -25.17
N SER A 664 -8.18 -6.55 -23.89
CA SER A 664 -8.64 -5.22 -23.47
C SER A 664 -7.51 -4.20 -23.53
N ASP A 665 -7.71 -3.10 -24.27
CA ASP A 665 -6.77 -1.98 -24.33
C ASP A 665 -6.46 -1.37 -22.95
N VAL A 666 -7.46 -1.38 -22.05
CA VAL A 666 -7.32 -0.88 -20.68
C VAL A 666 -6.39 -1.78 -19.88
N GLU A 667 -6.69 -3.08 -19.87
CA GLU A 667 -5.91 -4.06 -19.13
C GLU A 667 -4.48 -4.12 -19.67
N ARG A 668 -4.32 -4.13 -21.00
CA ARG A 668 -3.02 -4.04 -21.67
C ARG A 668 -2.20 -2.84 -21.20
N ARG A 669 -2.77 -1.63 -21.15
CA ARG A 669 -2.07 -0.42 -20.66
C ARG A 669 -1.60 -0.56 -19.21
N ILE A 670 -2.44 -1.13 -18.33
CA ILE A 670 -2.09 -1.36 -16.92
C ILE A 670 -0.85 -2.27 -16.82
N PHE A 671 -0.83 -3.38 -17.58
CA PHE A 671 0.31 -4.30 -17.56
C PHE A 671 1.56 -3.73 -18.26
N GLU A 672 1.42 -3.01 -19.38
CA GLU A 672 2.55 -2.33 -20.04
C GLU A 672 3.22 -1.30 -19.12
N ILE A 673 2.43 -0.52 -18.38
CA ILE A 673 2.93 0.44 -17.37
C ILE A 673 3.61 -0.32 -16.23
N ALA A 674 3.04 -1.43 -15.76
CA ALA A 674 3.65 -2.24 -14.72
C ALA A 674 5.02 -2.81 -15.16
N VAL A 675 5.16 -3.29 -16.40
CA VAL A 675 6.44 -3.74 -16.97
C VAL A 675 7.44 -2.58 -16.97
N ALA A 676 7.04 -1.40 -17.43
CA ALA A 676 7.91 -0.23 -17.44
C ALA A 676 8.35 0.17 -16.02
N LYS A 677 7.46 0.10 -15.01
CA LYS A 677 7.79 0.36 -13.59
C LYS A 677 8.78 -0.67 -13.06
N LYS A 678 8.60 -1.94 -13.40
CA LYS A 678 9.51 -3.03 -13.00
C LYS A 678 10.93 -2.83 -13.53
N TRP A 679 11.09 -2.31 -14.75
CA TRP A 679 12.40 -1.93 -15.28
C TRP A 679 12.95 -0.66 -14.61
N ALA A 680 12.08 0.32 -14.34
CA ALA A 680 12.49 1.57 -13.72
C ALA A 680 13.09 1.34 -12.32
N THR A 681 12.64 0.35 -11.54
CA THR A 681 13.17 0.08 -10.19
C THR A 681 14.66 -0.27 -10.15
N LEU A 682 15.22 -0.79 -11.24
CA LEU A 682 16.66 -1.06 -11.38
C LEU A 682 17.47 0.24 -11.48
N ILE A 683 16.95 1.22 -12.24
CA ILE A 683 17.65 2.47 -12.57
C ILE A 683 17.37 3.56 -11.53
N LEU A 684 16.22 3.48 -10.85
CA LEU A 684 15.70 4.49 -9.95
C LEU A 684 16.68 4.94 -8.85
N PRO A 685 17.37 4.04 -8.11
CA PRO A 685 18.30 4.46 -7.07
C PRO A 685 19.48 5.26 -7.64
N PHE A 686 19.94 4.90 -8.84
CA PHE A 686 21.03 5.61 -9.52
C PHE A 686 20.61 7.01 -9.93
N VAL A 687 19.41 7.16 -10.51
CA VAL A 687 18.86 8.49 -10.84
C VAL A 687 18.72 9.34 -9.59
N ILE A 688 18.25 8.74 -8.49
CA ILE A 688 18.16 9.43 -7.19
C ILE A 688 19.53 9.89 -6.72
N ALA A 689 20.55 9.03 -6.81
CA ALA A 689 21.91 9.40 -6.45
C ALA A 689 22.48 10.51 -7.36
N LEU A 690 22.21 10.44 -8.66
CA LEU A 690 22.68 11.38 -9.66
C LEU A 690 22.22 12.81 -9.38
N PHE A 691 20.99 13.01 -8.91
CA PHE A 691 20.54 14.34 -8.52
C PHE A 691 20.85 14.67 -7.07
N THR A 692 20.69 13.72 -6.15
CA THR A 692 20.75 13.99 -4.70
C THR A 692 22.17 14.26 -4.22
N ALA A 693 23.16 13.52 -4.72
CA ALA A 693 24.52 13.66 -4.25
C ALA A 693 25.14 15.02 -4.64
N PRO A 694 25.11 15.48 -5.92
CA PRO A 694 25.57 16.82 -6.28
C PRO A 694 24.79 17.93 -5.57
N PHE A 695 23.47 17.77 -5.45
CA PHE A 695 22.62 18.71 -4.74
C PHE A 695 23.02 18.84 -3.26
N SER A 696 23.28 17.71 -2.59
CA SER A 696 23.70 17.68 -1.19
C SER A 696 25.03 18.41 -0.93
N LEU A 697 25.94 18.38 -1.90
CA LEU A 697 27.23 19.08 -1.83
C LEU A 697 27.04 20.60 -1.94
N SER A 698 26.13 21.05 -2.80
CA SER A 698 25.79 22.48 -2.95
C SER A 698 25.18 23.09 -1.67
N LEU A 699 24.50 22.24 -0.89
CA LEU A 699 23.76 22.62 0.31
C LEU A 699 24.63 22.85 1.56
N GLY A 700 25.94 22.57 1.51
CA GLY A 700 26.84 22.64 2.67
C GLY A 700 26.83 23.98 3.43
N ARG A 701 26.47 25.08 2.75
CA ARG A 701 26.41 26.44 3.31
C ARG A 701 25.07 26.80 3.97
N HIS A 702 24.00 26.04 3.73
CA HIS A 702 22.67 26.31 4.29
C HIS A 702 22.45 25.62 5.65
N GLY A 703 21.52 26.14 6.45
CA GLY A 703 21.15 25.56 7.75
C GLY A 703 20.60 24.13 7.62
N ARG A 704 20.87 23.25 8.61
CA ARG A 704 20.52 21.79 8.57
C ARG A 704 19.07 21.54 8.21
N VAL A 705 18.17 22.40 8.69
CA VAL A 705 16.74 22.22 8.48
C VAL A 705 16.35 22.60 7.06
N MET A 706 16.99 23.61 6.47
CA MET A 706 16.78 23.94 5.05
C MET A 706 17.25 22.81 4.14
N THR A 707 18.44 22.25 4.38
CA THR A 707 18.98 21.14 3.55
C THR A 707 18.06 19.93 3.55
N ILE A 708 17.51 19.63 4.72
CA ILE A 708 16.58 18.54 4.94
C ILE A 708 15.18 18.85 4.34
N GLY A 709 14.69 20.09 4.44
CA GLY A 709 13.43 20.51 3.83
C GLY A 709 13.46 20.44 2.30
N TYR A 710 14.56 20.85 1.68
CA TYR A 710 14.76 20.72 0.23
C TYR A 710 14.74 19.26 -0.24
N ALA A 711 15.29 18.35 0.56
CA ALA A 711 15.28 16.94 0.26
C ALA A 711 13.86 16.38 0.11
N ILE A 712 12.98 16.69 1.06
CA ILE A 712 11.59 16.22 0.98
C ILE A 712 10.87 16.92 -0.17
N ALA A 713 11.07 18.23 -0.35
CA ALA A 713 10.45 18.94 -1.46
C ALA A 713 10.79 18.29 -2.80
N LEU A 714 12.06 17.95 -3.02
CA LEU A 714 12.50 17.22 -4.21
C LEU A 714 11.90 15.82 -4.30
N MET A 715 11.86 15.07 -3.20
CA MET A 715 11.22 13.75 -3.16
C MET A 715 9.72 13.81 -3.48
N LEU A 716 9.02 14.83 -2.96
CA LEU A 716 7.62 15.08 -3.23
C LEU A 716 7.36 15.45 -4.67
N ILE A 717 8.20 16.32 -5.24
CA ILE A 717 8.14 16.65 -6.67
C ILE A 717 8.39 15.40 -7.50
N PHE A 718 9.33 14.54 -7.11
CA PHE A 718 9.62 13.28 -7.79
C PHE A 718 8.41 12.36 -7.80
N ILE A 719 7.83 12.09 -6.63
CA ILE A 719 6.65 11.22 -6.50
C ILE A 719 5.45 11.82 -7.23
N GLY A 720 5.19 13.12 -7.06
CA GLY A 720 4.07 13.82 -7.69
C GLY A 720 4.15 13.80 -9.21
N LEU A 721 5.31 14.11 -9.79
CA LEU A 721 5.52 13.99 -11.23
C LEU A 721 5.36 12.55 -11.70
N GLY A 722 5.92 11.58 -10.97
CA GLY A 722 5.73 10.15 -11.25
C GLY A 722 4.25 9.77 -11.35
N SER A 723 3.44 10.16 -10.37
CA SER A 723 2.01 9.86 -10.35
C SER A 723 1.23 10.54 -11.47
N VAL A 724 1.55 11.80 -11.80
CA VAL A 724 0.87 12.51 -12.90
C VAL A 724 1.15 11.83 -14.24
N PHE A 725 2.41 11.51 -14.54
CA PHE A 725 2.75 10.85 -15.79
C PHE A 725 2.21 9.42 -15.87
N GLU A 726 2.19 8.68 -14.76
CA GLU A 726 1.58 7.35 -14.69
C GLU A 726 0.08 7.41 -15.05
N GLN A 727 -0.65 8.40 -14.54
CA GLN A 727 -2.06 8.61 -14.87
C GLN A 727 -2.28 9.03 -16.34
N MET A 728 -1.38 9.82 -16.91
CA MET A 728 -1.39 10.12 -18.34
C MET A 728 -1.14 8.85 -19.19
N GLY A 729 -0.33 7.92 -18.70
CA GLY A 729 -0.16 6.61 -19.32
C GLY A 729 -1.43 5.76 -19.27
N LEU A 730 -2.05 5.66 -18.08
CA LEU A 730 -3.26 4.86 -17.86
C LEU A 730 -4.45 5.38 -18.68
N SER A 731 -4.59 6.70 -18.82
CA SER A 731 -5.60 7.34 -19.68
C SER A 731 -5.33 7.21 -21.18
N GLY A 732 -4.18 6.64 -21.58
CA GLY A 732 -3.80 6.46 -22.98
C GLY A 732 -3.27 7.73 -23.65
N LEU A 733 -3.01 8.81 -22.91
CA LEU A 733 -2.41 10.05 -23.45
C LEU A 733 -0.92 9.87 -23.79
N LEU A 734 -0.23 9.02 -23.03
CA LEU A 734 1.20 8.73 -23.23
C LEU A 734 1.44 7.22 -23.38
N PRO A 735 2.40 6.79 -24.21
CA PRO A 735 2.90 5.42 -24.20
C PRO A 735 3.46 5.05 -22.82
N ALA A 736 3.32 3.78 -22.42
CA ALA A 736 3.75 3.29 -21.10
C ALA A 736 5.24 3.58 -20.79
N SER A 737 6.11 3.43 -21.78
CA SER A 737 7.55 3.70 -21.66
C SER A 737 7.85 5.18 -21.36
N VAL A 738 7.11 6.10 -21.97
CA VAL A 738 7.26 7.55 -21.76
C VAL A 738 6.65 7.97 -20.43
N ALA A 739 5.47 7.44 -20.11
CA ALA A 739 4.78 7.71 -18.84
C ALA A 739 5.67 7.37 -17.62
N VAL A 740 6.33 6.21 -17.64
CA VAL A 740 7.18 5.81 -16.51
C VAL A 740 8.61 6.35 -16.63
N GLY A 741 9.15 6.47 -17.86
CA GLY A 741 10.53 6.87 -18.11
C GLY A 741 10.79 8.37 -18.02
N ALA A 742 9.79 9.22 -18.29
CA ALA A 742 9.98 10.67 -18.32
C ALA A 742 10.40 11.26 -16.95
N PRO A 743 9.77 10.93 -15.80
CA PRO A 743 10.19 11.49 -14.52
C PRO A 743 11.65 11.16 -14.15
N PRO A 744 12.14 9.90 -14.23
CA PRO A 744 13.56 9.61 -14.02
C PRO A 744 14.50 10.37 -14.97
N VAL A 745 14.14 10.52 -16.25
CA VAL A 745 14.95 11.26 -17.23
C VAL A 745 15.03 12.75 -16.88
N ILE A 746 13.92 13.38 -16.50
CA ILE A 746 13.89 14.79 -16.06
C ILE A 746 14.81 14.98 -14.85
N PHE A 747 14.72 14.09 -13.86
CA PHE A 747 15.57 14.18 -12.66
C PHE A 747 17.04 13.87 -12.95
N ALA A 748 17.33 12.98 -13.88
CA ALA A 748 18.69 12.73 -14.35
C ALA A 748 19.28 13.98 -15.02
N MET A 749 18.51 14.68 -15.88
CA MET A 749 18.93 15.93 -16.50
C MET A 749 19.21 17.02 -15.46
N VAL A 750 18.33 17.18 -14.47
CA VAL A 750 18.53 18.10 -13.35
C VAL A 750 19.76 17.72 -12.53
N GLY A 751 20.00 16.42 -12.31
CA GLY A 751 21.18 15.93 -11.61
C GLY A 751 22.48 16.23 -12.34
N ILE A 752 22.53 16.02 -13.66
CA ILE A 752 23.68 16.38 -14.51
C ILE A 752 23.92 17.89 -14.47
N PHE A 753 22.85 18.69 -14.53
CA PHE A 753 22.95 20.14 -14.38
C PHE A 753 23.58 20.54 -13.03
N PHE A 754 23.13 19.95 -11.92
CA PHE A 754 23.75 20.22 -10.62
C PHE A 754 25.21 19.78 -10.56
N LEU A 755 25.53 18.62 -11.13
CA LEU A 755 26.88 18.08 -11.22
C LEU A 755 27.84 19.01 -11.99
N SER A 756 27.34 19.69 -13.03
CA SER A 756 28.11 20.71 -13.78
C SER A 756 28.38 21.99 -12.99
N ARG A 757 27.55 22.29 -11.97
CA ARG A 757 27.69 23.49 -11.12
C ARG A 757 28.44 23.27 -9.82
N VAL A 758 28.83 22.03 -9.53
CA VAL A 758 29.66 21.74 -8.35
C VAL A 758 31.02 22.40 -8.54
N ARG A 759 31.32 23.42 -7.72
CA ARG A 759 32.60 24.14 -7.78
C ARG A 759 33.73 23.20 -7.35
N THR A 760 34.61 22.86 -8.29
CA THR A 760 35.87 22.13 -8.07
C THR A 760 36.91 22.96 -7.34
#